data_AF-A0A6L8LK36-F1
#
_entry.id   AF-A0A6L8LK36-F1
#
_cell.length_a   1.000
_cell.length_b   1.000
_cell.length_c   1.000
_cell.angle_alpha   90.00
_cell.angle_beta   90.00
_cell.angle_gamma   90.00
#
_symmetry.space_group_name_H-M   'P 1'
#
loop_
_entity.id
_entity.type
_entity.pdbx_description
1 polymer ?
#
loop_
_entity_poly.entity_id
_entity_poly.type
_entity_poly.pdbx_seq_one_letter_code
_entity_poly.pdbx_strand_id
1 'polypeptide(L)'
;MFTQRLQLSLTADITLSSVVDNATTYVAEISARPEGGAVVYFDTYPAFDYFTPPPESDYRIYFYVLDENGILESVLFRADPESADWPTSPDLAFLENGSFLISWTESEGDDSWDRVPSSFHGRIFDADGAAAGDSFTFALPAVVQASLAENPFATRMSLLNWDGENLAVLWRLESGAFAIQAYDLNGAEIGDTVEFEGSEILSYAPLAQGGMIVAVRAPDDTRQVLLLDAQWQASVIDLAVNPGSFVPELVALQDGGFAVSWADEDVIYLQLYGADGTARSDLIEVDPGVEAELRNHDLVELETGEIVVISEYYYEDENWGIDRTYWGSVVSGDEPEAGVAVQITEPYSSGFTSDADGLDGGSLAFLLVERESYEDHYGSNYQYAAFYMSLFETQAYYHGTDEADSFTGTEDDEFVYAFAGADWLDGGLGNDTLLGGDGADTLIGEGGDDVLSAGDGADILIGGDGNDTFGGGDSEADLHDVVYGGGGDDSADGGYGNDLLRGDDGNDTLNGSYGADTVIGGSGNDLLTAQAWGDVLFGGDGDDFVNGGFGRDRLNGGAGADTFFVDGRDLDGHAGDWVQDYSAADGDLLQFGLQGTLPSQFQVNFVETPGAGVAGVEEAFVIYRPTGHILWALVDGAAQEEINIYLNGEQVYDLLA
;
A
#
# COMPACT_ATOMS: atom_id res chain seq x y z
N MET A 1 -8.24 13.90 5.21
CA MET A 1 -7.19 13.46 6.16
C MET A 1 -6.30 12.59 5.30
N PHE A 2 -5.03 12.96 5.11
CA PHE A 2 -4.19 12.56 3.98
C PHE A 2 -4.07 11.04 3.81
N THR A 3 -4.57 10.53 2.68
CA THR A 3 -4.40 9.16 2.14
C THR A 3 -3.40 9.24 0.97
N GLN A 4 -2.31 8.48 1.05
CA GLN A 4 -1.27 8.32 0.01
C GLN A 4 -1.08 6.80 -0.13
N ARG A 5 -1.75 6.14 -1.08
CA ARG A 5 -1.24 5.63 -2.38
C ARG A 5 -0.08 4.62 -2.28
N LEU A 6 -0.39 3.36 -2.58
CA LEU A 6 0.54 2.23 -2.74
C LEU A 6 0.87 1.94 -4.21
N GLN A 7 2.16 1.94 -4.52
CA GLN A 7 2.78 1.51 -5.78
C GLN A 7 3.78 0.39 -5.45
N LEU A 8 3.42 -0.88 -5.65
CA LEU A 8 4.37 -2.01 -5.60
C LEU A 8 4.83 -2.37 -7.01
N SER A 9 5.73 -1.56 -7.55
CA SER A 9 6.49 -1.93 -8.74
C SER A 9 7.70 -2.77 -8.31
N LEU A 10 7.63 -4.09 -8.52
CA LEU A 10 8.79 -5.00 -8.50
C LEU A 10 9.70 -4.82 -9.74
N THR A 11 9.83 -3.59 -10.26
CA THR A 11 10.93 -3.21 -11.16
C THR A 11 12.15 -2.66 -10.41
N ALA A 12 12.06 -2.47 -9.09
CA ALA A 12 13.24 -2.18 -8.30
C ALA A 12 14.00 -3.49 -8.06
N ASP A 13 15.10 -3.68 -8.80
CA ASP A 13 16.29 -4.23 -8.16
C ASP A 13 16.38 -3.55 -6.79
N ILE A 14 16.14 -4.26 -5.68
CA ILE A 14 16.58 -3.79 -4.36
C ILE A 14 18.11 -3.82 -4.42
N THR A 15 18.70 -2.82 -5.08
CA THR A 15 20.12 -2.60 -5.06
C THR A 15 20.41 -1.95 -3.71
N LEU A 16 20.49 -2.79 -2.67
CA LEU A 16 21.01 -2.48 -1.32
C LEU A 16 22.43 -1.89 -1.33
N SER A 17 23.03 -1.68 -2.50
CA SER A 17 24.35 -1.07 -2.73
C SER A 17 24.47 0.39 -2.30
N SER A 18 23.36 1.11 -2.04
CA SER A 18 23.40 2.55 -1.75
C SER A 18 23.40 2.91 -0.26
N VAL A 19 23.10 1.97 0.63
CA VAL A 19 22.90 2.26 2.07
C VAL A 19 23.99 1.68 2.97
N VAL A 20 24.72 0.65 2.53
CA VAL A 20 25.79 0.02 3.34
C VAL A 20 27.16 0.19 2.66
N ASP A 21 27.87 1.25 3.05
CA ASP A 21 29.27 1.47 2.65
C ASP A 21 30.15 0.31 3.15
N ASN A 22 30.59 -0.58 2.25
CA ASN A 22 31.63 -1.61 2.45
C ASN A 22 31.41 -2.72 3.52
N ALA A 23 30.17 -3.14 3.83
CA ALA A 23 29.94 -4.32 4.69
C ALA A 23 29.22 -5.45 3.93
N THR A 24 29.59 -6.71 4.21
CA THR A 24 28.84 -7.87 3.74
C THR A 24 27.54 -7.91 4.53
N THR A 25 26.42 -7.81 3.84
CA THR A 25 25.09 -7.67 4.44
C THR A 25 24.35 -8.99 4.30
N TYR A 26 23.88 -9.56 5.41
CA TYR A 26 23.04 -10.77 5.41
C TYR A 26 21.61 -10.37 5.82
N VAL A 27 20.63 -10.67 4.97
CA VAL A 27 19.22 -10.68 5.40
C VAL A 27 19.04 -11.85 6.34
N ALA A 28 18.46 -11.60 7.50
CA ALA A 28 18.36 -12.62 8.54
C ALA A 28 16.90 -12.94 8.94
N GLU A 29 15.95 -12.00 8.81
CA GLU A 29 14.50 -12.27 8.91
C GLU A 29 13.67 -11.12 8.33
N ILE A 30 12.44 -11.44 7.91
CA ILE A 30 11.40 -10.51 7.46
C ILE A 30 10.10 -10.91 8.16
N SER A 31 9.42 -9.95 8.78
CA SER A 31 8.15 -10.18 9.45
C SER A 31 7.12 -9.13 9.03
N ALA A 32 5.94 -9.57 8.62
CA ALA A 32 4.85 -8.70 8.18
C ALA A 32 4.16 -8.02 9.35
N ARG A 33 3.79 -6.74 9.18
CA ARG A 33 3.06 -5.96 10.18
C ARG A 33 1.57 -6.28 10.11
N PRO A 34 0.85 -6.37 11.24
CA PRO A 34 -0.60 -6.58 11.26
C PRO A 34 -1.40 -5.53 10.49
N GLU A 35 -0.90 -4.29 10.45
CA GLU A 35 -1.53 -3.15 9.77
C GLU A 35 -1.04 -2.88 8.34
N GLY A 36 -0.26 -3.81 7.75
CA GLY A 36 0.38 -3.62 6.44
C GLY A 36 1.84 -3.18 6.52
N GLY A 37 2.66 -3.68 5.60
CA GLY A 37 4.12 -3.46 5.56
C GLY A 37 4.95 -4.55 6.22
N ALA A 38 6.24 -4.30 6.43
CA ALA A 38 7.17 -5.30 6.96
C ALA A 38 8.26 -4.70 7.83
N VAL A 39 8.79 -5.46 8.78
CA VAL A 39 10.08 -5.17 9.41
C VAL A 39 11.11 -6.15 8.89
N VAL A 40 12.15 -5.64 8.25
CA VAL A 40 13.29 -6.42 7.74
C VAL A 40 14.49 -6.16 8.62
N TYR A 41 15.22 -7.20 9.02
CA TYR A 41 16.50 -6.99 9.69
C TYR A 41 17.69 -7.61 8.95
N PHE A 42 18.80 -6.89 9.06
CA PHE A 42 20.07 -7.27 8.46
C PHE A 42 21.14 -7.38 9.53
N ASP A 43 21.94 -8.44 9.41
CA ASP A 43 23.21 -8.57 10.11
C ASP A 43 24.33 -8.05 9.20
N THR A 44 25.11 -7.08 9.67
CA THR A 44 26.23 -6.53 8.90
C THR A 44 27.57 -7.01 9.46
N TYR A 45 28.34 -7.69 8.62
CA TYR A 45 29.71 -8.11 8.90
C TYR A 45 30.69 -7.15 8.22
N PRO A 46 31.69 -6.59 8.93
CA PRO A 46 32.80 -5.93 8.25
C PRO A 46 33.58 -6.96 7.42
N ALA A 47 33.96 -6.57 6.20
CA ALA A 47 34.64 -7.44 5.23
C ALA A 47 35.86 -8.17 5.86
N PHE A 48 35.88 -9.50 5.73
CA PHE A 48 36.86 -10.38 6.35
C PHE A 48 38.23 -10.28 5.64
N ASP A 49 39.29 -9.92 6.37
CA ASP A 49 40.67 -10.30 6.01
C ASP A 49 41.22 -11.20 7.12
N TYR A 50 41.57 -12.45 6.76
CA TYR A 50 41.89 -13.56 7.68
C TYR A 50 43.07 -13.29 8.65
N PHE A 51 43.74 -12.14 8.53
CA PHE A 51 44.95 -11.81 9.29
C PHE A 51 44.78 -10.75 10.38
N THR A 52 43.62 -10.09 10.49
CA THR A 52 43.35 -9.12 11.56
C THR A 52 41.89 -9.18 11.96
N PRO A 53 41.54 -9.57 13.21
CA PRO A 53 40.17 -9.43 13.69
C PRO A 53 39.75 -7.96 13.59
N PRO A 54 38.53 -7.66 13.11
CA PRO A 54 38.03 -6.29 13.12
C PRO A 54 37.98 -5.77 14.56
N PRO A 55 38.15 -4.46 14.78
CA PRO A 55 37.96 -3.87 16.10
C PRO A 55 36.54 -4.20 16.62
N GLU A 56 36.43 -4.49 17.91
CA GLU A 56 35.23 -4.93 18.66
C GLU A 56 33.97 -4.04 18.48
N SER A 57 34.06 -2.91 17.78
CA SER A 57 33.11 -1.79 17.81
C SER A 57 32.23 -1.59 16.57
N ASP A 58 32.19 -2.50 15.59
CA ASP A 58 31.53 -2.25 14.30
C ASP A 58 30.45 -3.28 13.89
N TYR A 59 30.00 -4.15 14.79
CA TYR A 59 28.84 -5.00 14.55
C TYR A 59 27.54 -4.19 14.66
N ARG A 60 26.67 -4.28 13.67
CA ARG A 60 25.42 -3.51 13.63
C ARG A 60 24.28 -4.39 13.13
N ILE A 61 23.25 -4.51 13.96
CA ILE A 61 21.94 -5.00 13.53
C ILE A 61 21.15 -3.77 13.11
N TYR A 62 20.64 -3.80 11.88
CA TYR A 62 19.74 -2.77 11.37
C TYR A 62 18.38 -3.40 11.18
N PHE A 63 17.36 -2.75 11.73
CA PHE A 63 15.98 -3.06 11.41
C PHE A 63 15.48 -1.95 10.49
N TYR A 64 14.71 -2.32 9.48
CA TYR A 64 14.12 -1.43 8.50
C TYR A 64 12.62 -1.64 8.61
N VAL A 65 11.91 -0.60 9.00
CA VAL A 65 10.44 -0.60 8.88
C VAL A 65 10.15 -0.20 7.46
N LEU A 66 9.50 -1.11 6.76
CA LEU A 66 8.90 -0.89 5.48
C LEU A 66 7.42 -0.60 5.73
N ASP A 67 6.90 0.40 5.04
CA ASP A 67 5.45 0.57 4.93
C ASP A 67 4.84 -0.58 4.11
N GLU A 68 3.52 -0.57 3.99
CA GLU A 68 2.73 -1.41 3.08
C GLU A 68 3.22 -1.38 1.62
N ASN A 69 4.04 -0.39 1.25
CA ASN A 69 4.64 -0.20 -0.07
C ASN A 69 6.03 -0.80 -0.24
N GLY A 70 6.58 -1.43 0.79
CA GLY A 70 7.97 -1.88 0.78
C GLY A 70 8.97 -0.73 0.77
N ILE A 71 8.51 0.52 0.98
CA ILE A 71 9.35 1.71 1.07
C ILE A 71 9.82 1.82 2.51
N LEU A 72 11.12 2.11 2.65
CA LEU A 72 11.74 2.33 3.94
C LEU A 72 11.14 3.56 4.65
N GLU A 73 10.27 3.34 5.63
CA GLU A 73 9.73 4.37 6.52
C GLU A 73 10.80 4.85 7.51
N SER A 74 11.47 3.88 8.15
CA SER A 74 12.45 4.18 9.17
C SER A 74 13.54 3.12 9.24
N VAL A 75 14.78 3.57 9.42
CA VAL A 75 15.86 2.70 9.88
C VAL A 75 15.76 2.66 11.39
N LEU A 76 15.25 1.55 11.93
CA LEU A 76 15.31 1.32 13.35
C LEU A 76 16.75 1.11 13.78
N PHE A 77 17.08 1.94 14.76
CA PHE A 77 17.84 1.56 15.94
C PHE A 77 19.12 0.73 15.74
N ARG A 78 20.23 1.43 16.01
CA ARG A 78 21.46 0.85 16.56
C ARG A 78 21.12 0.13 17.86
N ALA A 79 21.06 -1.21 17.86
CA ALA A 79 21.33 -1.97 19.08
C ALA A 79 22.74 -1.56 19.52
N ASP A 80 22.82 -0.60 20.42
CA ASP A 80 24.04 -0.24 21.12
C ASP A 80 24.04 -1.19 22.31
N PRO A 81 24.65 -2.39 22.23
CA PRO A 81 24.85 -3.16 23.45
C PRO A 81 25.56 -2.22 24.42
N GLU A 82 24.96 -2.01 25.60
CA GLU A 82 25.59 -1.16 26.62
C GLU A 82 26.93 -1.79 27.10
N SER A 83 27.12 -3.07 26.77
CA SER A 83 28.34 -3.85 26.85
C SER A 83 29.06 -3.88 25.49
N ALA A 84 30.39 -4.04 25.49
CA ALA A 84 31.19 -4.23 24.28
C ALA A 84 30.98 -5.61 23.61
N ASP A 85 29.87 -6.26 23.95
CA ASP A 85 29.58 -7.66 23.69
C ASP A 85 28.62 -7.78 22.50
N TRP A 86 28.78 -8.83 21.69
CA TRP A 86 28.09 -8.94 20.42
C TRP A 86 26.66 -9.44 20.62
N PRO A 87 25.65 -8.78 20.02
CA PRO A 87 24.31 -9.36 19.97
C PRO A 87 24.34 -10.60 19.07
N THR A 88 23.89 -11.74 19.59
CA THR A 88 23.73 -12.98 18.82
C THR A 88 22.26 -13.34 18.75
N SER A 89 21.76 -13.64 17.56
CA SER A 89 20.38 -14.10 17.30
C SER A 89 19.31 -13.09 17.76
N PRO A 90 19.15 -11.94 17.07
CA PRO A 90 17.97 -11.12 17.27
C PRO A 90 16.71 -11.87 16.82
N ASP A 91 15.58 -11.53 17.41
CA ASP A 91 14.25 -12.02 17.02
C ASP A 91 13.22 -10.90 17.23
N LEU A 92 12.08 -10.98 16.57
CA LEU A 92 11.05 -9.94 16.47
C LEU A 92 9.65 -10.52 16.72
N ALA A 93 8.81 -9.79 17.46
CA ALA A 93 7.38 -10.12 17.58
C ALA A 93 6.51 -8.86 17.52
N PHE A 94 5.45 -8.88 16.68
CA PHE A 94 4.44 -7.82 16.63
C PHE A 94 3.40 -7.98 17.73
N LEU A 95 2.92 -6.87 18.26
CA LEU A 95 1.83 -6.77 19.24
C LEU A 95 0.56 -6.30 18.53
N GLU A 96 -0.62 -6.61 19.10
CA GLU A 96 -1.93 -6.33 18.47
C GLU A 96 -2.19 -4.85 18.17
N ASN A 97 -1.47 -3.95 18.82
CA ASN A 97 -1.60 -2.50 18.65
C ASN A 97 -0.63 -1.92 17.59
N GLY A 98 0.00 -2.77 16.77
CA GLY A 98 1.00 -2.40 15.76
C GLY A 98 2.40 -2.09 16.31
N SER A 99 2.57 -2.05 17.63
CA SER A 99 3.91 -1.97 18.23
C SER A 99 4.63 -3.31 18.12
N PHE A 100 5.96 -3.34 18.25
CA PHE A 100 6.72 -4.57 18.13
C PHE A 100 7.90 -4.64 19.09
N LEU A 101 8.28 -5.85 19.44
CA LEU A 101 9.37 -6.16 20.34
C LEU A 101 10.54 -6.73 19.55
N ILE A 102 11.72 -6.13 19.73
CA ILE A 102 12.98 -6.75 19.30
C ILE A 102 13.65 -7.35 20.53
N SER A 103 14.12 -8.59 20.39
CA SER A 103 15.02 -9.21 21.35
C SER A 103 16.43 -9.41 20.81
N TRP A 104 17.40 -9.55 21.72
CA TRP A 104 18.76 -9.92 21.39
C TRP A 104 19.44 -10.62 22.57
N THR A 105 20.49 -11.37 22.27
CA THR A 105 21.31 -12.04 23.29
C THR A 105 22.67 -11.37 23.39
N GLU A 106 23.06 -10.89 24.57
CA GLU A 106 24.44 -10.47 24.82
C GLU A 106 25.30 -11.70 25.15
N SER A 107 26.55 -11.71 24.66
CA SER A 107 27.49 -12.81 24.88
C SER A 107 28.80 -12.33 25.49
N GLU A 108 29.28 -12.96 26.56
CA GLU A 108 30.60 -12.67 27.13
C GLU A 108 31.70 -13.51 26.43
N GLY A 109 32.82 -12.89 26.02
CA GLY A 109 34.00 -13.60 25.49
C GLY A 109 35.01 -12.73 24.72
N ASP A 110 36.31 -13.06 24.83
CA ASP A 110 37.44 -12.25 24.32
C ASP A 110 37.76 -12.50 22.82
N ASP A 111 37.14 -13.51 22.18
CA ASP A 111 37.26 -13.78 20.74
C ASP A 111 35.99 -14.41 20.13
N SER A 112 35.90 -14.45 18.80
CA SER A 112 34.70 -14.89 18.07
C SER A 112 34.35 -16.38 18.22
N TRP A 113 35.18 -17.19 18.85
CA TRP A 113 35.01 -18.65 18.90
C TRP A 113 34.64 -19.18 20.30
N ASP A 114 34.86 -18.39 21.36
CA ASP A 114 34.61 -18.76 22.78
C ASP A 114 33.47 -17.96 23.45
N ARG A 115 32.54 -17.38 22.68
CA ARG A 115 31.47 -16.50 23.21
C ARG A 115 30.27 -17.25 23.78
N VAL A 116 29.93 -16.93 25.02
CA VAL A 116 28.85 -17.57 25.78
C VAL A 116 27.71 -16.57 25.97
N PRO A 117 26.47 -16.88 25.54
CA PRO A 117 25.27 -16.12 25.95
C PRO A 117 25.26 -15.83 27.45
N SER A 118 25.24 -14.56 27.82
CA SER A 118 25.29 -14.09 29.21
C SER A 118 23.96 -13.50 29.67
N SER A 119 23.19 -12.88 28.77
CA SER A 119 21.88 -12.30 29.07
C SER A 119 21.02 -12.13 27.82
N PHE A 120 19.70 -12.17 27.99
CA PHE A 120 18.71 -12.03 26.94
C PHE A 120 17.90 -10.77 27.20
N HIS A 121 17.77 -9.92 26.20
CA HIS A 121 17.19 -8.60 26.33
C HIS A 121 16.07 -8.39 25.33
N GLY A 122 15.17 -7.48 25.66
CA GLY A 122 14.06 -7.06 24.82
C GLY A 122 13.88 -5.54 24.86
N ARG A 123 13.33 -4.98 23.79
CA ARG A 123 12.88 -3.58 23.74
C ARG A 123 11.69 -3.43 22.80
N ILE A 124 10.69 -2.69 23.27
CA ILE A 124 9.47 -2.40 22.51
C ILE A 124 9.67 -1.11 21.73
N PHE A 125 9.16 -1.12 20.50
CA PHE A 125 9.09 -0.01 19.57
C PHE A 125 7.62 0.19 19.20
N ASP A 126 7.18 1.44 19.07
CA ASP A 126 5.88 1.74 18.50
C ASP A 126 5.84 1.40 17.00
N ALA A 127 4.66 1.49 16.40
CA ALA A 127 4.42 1.16 14.99
C ALA A 127 5.32 1.96 14.02
N ASP A 128 5.65 3.21 14.37
CA ASP A 128 6.53 4.07 13.57
C ASP A 128 8.02 3.76 13.78
N GLY A 129 8.31 2.85 14.72
CA GLY A 129 9.65 2.40 15.01
C GLY A 129 10.42 3.20 16.05
N ALA A 130 9.75 4.10 16.77
CA ALA A 130 10.34 4.79 17.91
C ALA A 130 10.29 3.91 19.17
N ALA A 131 11.38 3.93 19.94
CA ALA A 131 11.46 3.12 21.14
C ALA A 131 10.42 3.53 22.20
N ALA A 132 9.52 2.60 22.53
CA ALA A 132 8.49 2.76 23.55
C ALA A 132 9.03 2.38 24.94
N GLY A 133 10.12 3.04 25.37
CA GLY A 133 10.74 2.84 26.69
C GLY A 133 12.19 2.37 26.65
N ASP A 134 12.69 1.95 27.82
CA ASP A 134 14.03 1.40 28.01
C ASP A 134 14.06 -0.10 27.68
N SER A 135 15.24 -0.65 27.41
CA SER A 135 15.42 -2.10 27.29
C SER A 135 15.21 -2.82 28.63
N PHE A 136 14.86 -4.10 28.55
CA PHE A 136 14.70 -4.98 29.70
C PHE A 136 15.40 -6.32 29.48
N THR A 137 15.62 -7.07 30.55
CA THR A 137 16.25 -8.41 30.52
C THR A 137 15.22 -9.47 30.85
N PHE A 138 15.15 -10.54 30.05
CA PHE A 138 14.28 -11.68 30.32
C PHE A 138 14.77 -12.44 31.55
N ALA A 139 13.85 -12.70 32.49
CA ALA A 139 14.09 -13.65 33.57
C ALA A 139 14.28 -15.05 32.98
N LEU A 140 15.34 -15.75 33.39
CA LEU A 140 15.66 -17.07 32.85
C LEU A 140 15.02 -18.18 33.69
N PRO A 141 14.23 -19.08 33.07
CA PRO A 141 13.68 -20.24 33.76
C PRO A 141 14.79 -21.13 34.32
N ALA A 142 14.51 -21.83 35.41
CA ALA A 142 15.50 -22.70 36.06
C ALA A 142 16.08 -23.76 35.10
N VAL A 143 15.27 -24.28 34.17
CA VAL A 143 15.72 -25.24 33.15
C VAL A 143 16.64 -24.61 32.12
N VAL A 144 16.37 -23.36 31.71
CA VAL A 144 17.21 -22.62 30.76
C VAL A 144 18.54 -22.26 31.42
N GLN A 145 18.52 -21.83 32.69
CA GLN A 145 19.74 -21.60 33.47
C GLN A 145 20.61 -22.87 33.58
N ALA A 146 19.97 -24.04 33.79
CA ALA A 146 20.68 -25.31 33.83
C ALA A 146 21.28 -25.68 32.46
N SER A 147 20.51 -25.50 31.39
CA SER A 147 20.95 -25.72 30.00
C SER A 147 22.17 -24.86 29.64
N LEU A 148 22.10 -23.56 29.93
CA LEU A 148 23.21 -22.61 29.68
C LEU A 148 24.47 -22.98 30.47
N ALA A 149 24.32 -23.51 31.69
CA ALA A 149 25.44 -23.96 32.51
C ALA A 149 26.09 -25.25 31.97
N GLU A 150 25.36 -26.08 31.23
CA GLU A 150 25.88 -27.29 30.59
C GLU A 150 26.52 -26.99 29.24
N ASN A 151 25.78 -26.30 28.35
CA ASN A 151 26.28 -25.85 27.06
C ASN A 151 25.60 -24.53 26.65
N PRO A 152 26.32 -23.40 26.76
CA PRO A 152 25.76 -22.10 26.45
C PRO A 152 25.48 -21.91 24.94
N PHE A 153 26.11 -22.69 24.06
CA PHE A 153 25.97 -22.52 22.61
C PHE A 153 24.72 -23.18 22.02
N ALA A 154 24.15 -24.17 22.71
CA ALA A 154 22.98 -24.92 22.23
C ALA A 154 21.66 -24.22 22.56
N THR A 155 21.67 -23.27 23.49
CA THR A 155 20.46 -22.55 23.90
C THR A 155 20.14 -21.44 22.90
N ARG A 156 18.89 -21.40 22.43
CA ARG A 156 18.36 -20.39 21.50
C ARG A 156 17.01 -19.92 21.99
N MET A 157 16.69 -18.66 21.71
CA MET A 157 15.47 -17.99 22.11
C MET A 157 14.68 -17.68 20.84
N SER A 158 13.37 -17.94 20.86
CA SER A 158 12.44 -17.41 19.87
C SER A 158 11.26 -16.69 20.52
N LEU A 159 10.93 -15.50 20.05
CA LEU A 159 9.84 -14.66 20.53
C LEU A 159 8.52 -15.04 19.85
N LEU A 160 7.46 -15.10 20.65
CA LEU A 160 6.11 -15.38 20.20
C LEU A 160 5.18 -14.35 20.85
N ASN A 161 4.39 -13.63 20.05
CA ASN A 161 3.25 -12.90 20.62
C ASN A 161 2.16 -13.92 21.01
N TRP A 162 1.63 -13.82 22.23
CA TRP A 162 0.68 -14.80 22.78
C TRP A 162 -0.76 -14.28 22.84
N ASP A 163 -0.98 -13.08 23.39
CA ASP A 163 -2.32 -12.51 23.62
C ASP A 163 -2.36 -10.98 23.50
N GLY A 164 -1.39 -10.39 22.79
CA GLY A 164 -1.26 -8.94 22.62
C GLY A 164 -0.75 -8.18 23.86
N GLU A 165 -0.84 -8.76 25.06
CA GLU A 165 -0.37 -8.17 26.32
C GLU A 165 0.82 -8.92 26.94
N ASN A 166 1.09 -10.13 26.47
CA ASN A 166 2.12 -11.04 26.98
C ASN A 166 2.86 -11.75 25.84
N LEU A 167 4.06 -12.22 26.15
CA LEU A 167 4.94 -12.94 25.23
C LEU A 167 5.01 -14.40 25.65
N ALA A 168 5.16 -15.30 24.69
CA ALA A 168 5.71 -16.61 24.94
C ALA A 168 7.12 -16.67 24.35
N VAL A 169 8.05 -17.24 25.09
CA VAL A 169 9.41 -17.41 24.63
C VAL A 169 9.72 -18.89 24.59
N LEU A 170 10.15 -19.33 23.42
CA LEU A 170 10.62 -20.66 23.17
C LEU A 170 12.12 -20.74 23.39
N TRP A 171 12.54 -21.72 24.19
CA TRP A 171 13.93 -21.98 24.54
C TRP A 171 14.36 -23.34 24.00
N ARG A 172 15.36 -23.38 23.13
CA ARG A 172 16.08 -24.63 22.83
C ARG A 172 17.01 -24.96 23.99
N LEU A 173 17.05 -26.21 24.45
CA LEU A 173 17.90 -26.65 25.55
C LEU A 173 19.06 -27.53 25.04
N GLU A 174 20.13 -27.66 25.83
CA GLU A 174 21.31 -28.50 25.51
C GLU A 174 20.94 -29.97 25.32
N SER A 175 19.94 -30.45 26.05
CA SER A 175 19.42 -31.82 25.87
C SER A 175 18.81 -32.07 24.49
N GLY A 176 18.60 -31.02 23.69
CA GLY A 176 17.82 -31.03 22.46
C GLY A 176 16.31 -30.93 22.70
N ALA A 177 15.88 -30.90 23.96
CA ALA A 177 14.52 -30.54 24.36
C ALA A 177 14.26 -29.05 24.12
N PHE A 178 13.00 -28.64 24.21
CA PHE A 178 12.65 -27.23 24.32
C PHE A 178 11.83 -26.95 25.56
N ALA A 179 11.87 -25.69 25.98
CA ALA A 179 11.06 -25.15 27.06
C ALA A 179 10.29 -23.94 26.56
N ILE A 180 9.04 -23.77 26.98
CA ILE A 180 8.25 -22.58 26.68
C ILE A 180 7.92 -21.88 28.00
N GLN A 181 8.13 -20.57 28.04
CA GLN A 181 7.84 -19.73 29.19
C GLN A 181 7.08 -18.48 28.72
N ALA A 182 5.97 -18.15 29.39
CA ALA A 182 5.29 -16.89 29.18
C ALA A 182 5.94 -15.76 29.98
N TYR A 183 5.90 -14.55 29.43
CA TYR A 183 6.48 -13.33 30.00
C TYR A 183 5.53 -12.15 29.87
N ASP A 184 5.59 -11.22 30.82
CA ASP A 184 5.03 -9.89 30.58
C ASP A 184 5.92 -9.10 29.61
N LEU A 185 5.40 -7.97 29.12
CA LEU A 185 6.12 -7.05 28.23
C LEU A 185 7.32 -6.33 28.89
N ASN A 186 7.71 -6.71 30.11
CA ASN A 186 8.93 -6.26 30.78
C ASN A 186 9.92 -7.41 31.04
N GLY A 187 9.65 -8.61 30.50
CA GLY A 187 10.52 -9.77 30.62
C GLY A 187 10.41 -10.52 31.97
N ALA A 188 9.35 -10.32 32.75
CA ALA A 188 9.09 -11.09 33.96
C ALA A 188 8.29 -12.38 33.66
N GLU A 189 8.71 -13.51 34.25
CA GLU A 189 8.05 -14.81 34.09
C GLU A 189 6.58 -14.80 34.56
N ILE A 190 5.68 -15.27 33.71
CA ILE A 190 4.27 -15.54 34.00
C ILE A 190 4.05 -17.05 33.98
N GLY A 191 3.56 -17.61 35.09
CA GLY A 191 3.23 -19.03 35.16
C GLY A 191 4.45 -19.96 35.23
N ASP A 192 4.22 -21.25 34.99
CA ASP A 192 5.25 -22.29 35.04
C ASP A 192 5.83 -22.55 33.64
N THR A 193 7.11 -22.91 33.57
CA THR A 193 7.78 -23.33 32.33
C THR A 193 7.31 -24.72 31.91
N VAL A 194 7.02 -24.90 30.62
CA VAL A 194 6.66 -26.20 30.05
C VAL A 194 7.83 -26.77 29.26
N GLU A 195 8.25 -27.99 29.59
CA GLU A 195 9.36 -28.69 28.92
C GLU A 195 8.87 -29.83 28.04
N PHE A 196 9.51 -30.00 26.87
CA PHE A 196 9.20 -31.03 25.89
C PHE A 196 10.45 -31.83 25.60
N GLU A 197 10.53 -33.03 26.18
CA GLU A 197 11.73 -33.85 26.08
C GLU A 197 12.01 -34.33 24.64
N GLY A 198 13.25 -34.11 24.19
CA GLY A 198 13.85 -34.71 23.00
C GLY A 198 13.11 -34.47 21.68
N SER A 199 12.32 -33.40 21.61
CA SER A 199 11.55 -33.04 20.43
C SER A 199 12.11 -31.75 19.82
N GLU A 200 12.26 -31.66 18.50
CA GLU A 200 12.65 -30.41 17.81
C GLU A 200 11.40 -29.72 17.27
N ILE A 201 11.23 -28.42 17.48
CA ILE A 201 10.13 -27.68 16.85
C ILE A 201 10.43 -27.48 15.38
N LEU A 202 9.41 -27.76 14.57
CA LEU A 202 9.48 -27.64 13.12
C LEU A 202 8.74 -26.40 12.63
N SER A 203 7.55 -26.14 13.19
CA SER A 203 6.68 -25.01 12.87
C SER A 203 5.78 -24.74 14.09
N TYR A 204 5.21 -23.54 14.21
CA TYR A 204 4.31 -23.18 15.29
C TYR A 204 3.42 -21.98 14.90
N ALA A 205 2.27 -21.85 15.56
CA ALA A 205 1.42 -20.66 15.44
C ALA A 205 0.69 -20.35 16.77
N PRO A 206 0.67 -19.08 17.23
CA PRO A 206 -0.08 -18.68 18.41
C PRO A 206 -1.60 -18.65 18.12
N LEU A 207 -2.42 -19.02 19.10
CA LEU A 207 -3.88 -19.03 18.94
C LEU A 207 -4.53 -17.77 19.54
N ALA A 208 -5.51 -17.19 18.85
CA ALA A 208 -6.20 -15.96 19.25
C ALA A 208 -6.84 -15.99 20.66
N GLN A 209 -7.27 -17.16 21.12
CA GLN A 209 -7.87 -17.34 22.46
C GLN A 209 -6.85 -17.65 23.57
N GLY A 210 -5.56 -17.50 23.26
CA GLY A 210 -4.45 -17.92 24.10
C GLY A 210 -4.12 -19.40 23.92
N GLY A 211 -2.82 -19.67 23.78
CA GLY A 211 -2.25 -20.98 23.56
C GLY A 211 -1.42 -20.97 22.28
N MET A 212 -1.03 -22.14 21.79
CA MET A 212 -0.36 -22.28 20.50
C MET A 212 -0.49 -23.69 19.96
N ILE A 213 -0.33 -23.81 18.65
CA ILE A 213 -0.08 -25.08 17.97
C ILE A 213 1.39 -25.18 17.63
N VAL A 214 1.95 -26.37 17.81
CA VAL A 214 3.39 -26.61 17.62
C VAL A 214 3.58 -27.95 16.92
N ALA A 215 4.27 -27.93 15.78
CA ALA A 215 4.73 -29.11 15.09
C ALA A 215 6.11 -29.48 15.65
N VAL A 216 6.27 -30.73 16.07
CA VAL A 216 7.49 -31.23 16.69
C VAL A 216 7.98 -32.51 16.03
N ARG A 217 9.29 -32.67 15.93
CA ARG A 217 9.97 -33.94 15.61
C ARG A 217 10.39 -34.62 16.91
N ALA A 218 9.65 -35.65 17.29
CA ALA A 218 9.89 -36.46 18.49
C ALA A 218 11.22 -37.24 18.43
N PRO A 219 11.72 -37.78 19.55
CA PRO A 219 13.02 -38.47 19.62
C PRO A 219 13.13 -39.72 18.72
N ASP A 220 11.99 -40.30 18.33
CA ASP A 220 11.90 -41.44 17.43
C ASP A 220 11.78 -41.03 15.95
N ASP A 221 12.04 -39.75 15.64
CA ASP A 221 11.98 -39.12 14.32
C ASP A 221 10.56 -38.97 13.75
N THR A 222 9.53 -39.24 14.58
CA THR A 222 8.13 -39.00 14.19
C THR A 222 7.77 -37.53 14.34
N ARG A 223 6.90 -37.03 13.46
CA ARG A 223 6.42 -35.65 13.52
C ARG A 223 5.02 -35.64 14.13
N GLN A 224 4.80 -34.77 15.09
CA GLN A 224 3.56 -34.65 15.86
C GLN A 224 3.14 -33.20 15.90
N VAL A 225 1.84 -32.95 15.94
CA VAL A 225 1.29 -31.61 16.21
C VAL A 225 0.76 -31.61 17.64
N LEU A 226 1.16 -30.61 18.41
CA LEU A 226 0.73 -30.42 19.79
C LEU A 226 -0.12 -29.16 19.86
N LEU A 227 -1.25 -29.24 20.56
CA LEU A 227 -2.03 -28.09 21.00
C LEU A 227 -1.68 -27.79 22.45
N LEU A 228 -1.18 -26.59 22.68
CA LEU A 228 -1.01 -25.98 23.99
C LEU A 228 -2.19 -25.06 24.24
N ASP A 229 -3.02 -25.40 25.23
CA ASP A 229 -4.16 -24.55 25.59
C ASP A 229 -3.70 -23.25 26.29
N ALA A 230 -4.64 -22.34 26.57
CA ALA A 230 -4.37 -21.09 27.29
C ALA A 230 -3.80 -21.30 28.71
N GLN A 231 -3.81 -22.53 29.24
CA GLN A 231 -3.20 -22.93 30.50
C GLN A 231 -1.90 -23.71 30.30
N TRP A 232 -1.34 -23.69 29.09
CA TRP A 232 -0.11 -24.36 28.69
C TRP A 232 -0.12 -25.88 28.90
N GLN A 233 -1.31 -26.49 28.89
CA GLN A 233 -1.42 -27.94 28.90
C GLN A 233 -1.30 -28.48 27.48
N ALA A 234 -0.31 -29.34 27.27
CA ALA A 234 -0.07 -29.98 25.98
C ALA A 234 -1.03 -31.14 25.73
N SER A 235 -1.60 -31.20 24.54
CA SER A 235 -2.33 -32.34 24.00
C SER A 235 -1.84 -32.65 22.59
N VAL A 236 -1.82 -33.93 22.21
CA VAL A 236 -1.42 -34.34 20.86
C VAL A 236 -2.63 -34.24 19.93
N ILE A 237 -2.44 -33.63 18.77
CA ILE A 237 -3.41 -33.63 17.67
C ILE A 237 -3.18 -34.87 16.82
N ASP A 238 -4.20 -35.71 16.73
CA ASP A 238 -4.17 -36.93 15.92
C ASP A 238 -4.37 -36.56 14.44
N LEU A 239 -3.28 -36.46 13.68
CA LEU A 239 -3.33 -36.28 12.23
C LEU A 239 -3.90 -37.53 11.54
N ALA A 240 -4.76 -37.33 10.55
CA ALA A 240 -5.44 -38.42 9.85
C ALA A 240 -4.47 -39.32 9.04
N VAL A 241 -3.36 -38.74 8.57
CA VAL A 241 -2.28 -39.41 7.84
C VAL A 241 -0.95 -39.07 8.53
N ASN A 242 0.02 -39.99 8.48
CA ASN A 242 1.33 -39.74 9.05
C ASN A 242 2.10 -38.73 8.17
N PRO A 243 2.61 -37.61 8.71
CA PRO A 243 3.32 -36.56 7.95
C PRO A 243 4.69 -36.97 7.38
N GLY A 244 5.12 -38.23 7.55
CA GLY A 244 6.34 -38.73 6.93
C GLY A 244 7.58 -37.90 7.28
N SER A 245 8.31 -37.45 6.25
CA SER A 245 9.51 -36.61 6.38
C SER A 245 9.29 -35.11 6.22
N PHE A 246 8.11 -34.67 5.77
CA PHE A 246 7.83 -33.25 5.55
C PHE A 246 7.45 -32.55 6.84
N VAL A 247 7.79 -31.27 6.95
CA VAL A 247 7.41 -30.45 8.10
C VAL A 247 5.91 -30.19 8.03
N PRO A 248 5.14 -30.45 9.11
CA PRO A 248 3.78 -29.95 9.21
C PRO A 248 3.82 -28.44 9.37
N GLU A 249 3.07 -27.72 8.54
CA GLU A 249 2.94 -26.26 8.58
C GLU A 249 1.61 -25.87 9.20
N LEU A 250 1.63 -24.75 9.91
CA LEU A 250 0.63 -24.38 10.90
C LEU A 250 0.22 -22.92 10.72
N VAL A 251 -1.08 -22.68 10.65
CA VAL A 251 -1.64 -21.31 10.70
C VAL A 251 -2.79 -21.26 11.68
N ALA A 252 -2.82 -20.22 12.51
CA ALA A 252 -3.97 -19.91 13.35
C ALA A 252 -5.02 -19.17 12.53
N LEU A 253 -6.29 -19.49 12.75
CA LEU A 253 -7.37 -18.94 11.94
C LEU A 253 -8.07 -17.78 12.66
N GLN A 254 -8.54 -16.81 11.90
CA GLN A 254 -9.27 -15.63 12.37
C GLN A 254 -10.53 -16.00 13.17
N ASP A 255 -11.15 -17.13 12.85
CA ASP A 255 -12.31 -17.63 13.58
C ASP A 255 -11.97 -18.34 14.91
N GLY A 256 -10.70 -18.33 15.30
CA GLY A 256 -10.16 -18.94 16.52
C GLY A 256 -9.82 -20.42 16.37
N GLY A 257 -9.99 -21.00 15.18
CA GLY A 257 -9.49 -22.34 14.85
C GLY A 257 -8.00 -22.34 14.47
N PHE A 258 -7.57 -23.44 13.86
CA PHE A 258 -6.28 -23.53 13.20
C PHE A 258 -6.32 -24.50 12.02
N ALA A 259 -5.40 -24.33 11.07
CA ALA A 259 -5.19 -25.28 9.99
C ALA A 259 -3.81 -25.92 10.09
N VAL A 260 -3.75 -27.18 9.67
CA VAL A 260 -2.50 -27.95 9.58
C VAL A 260 -2.37 -28.49 8.18
N SER A 261 -1.25 -28.20 7.52
CA SER A 261 -0.87 -28.85 6.27
C SER A 261 0.36 -29.74 6.47
N TRP A 262 0.42 -30.86 5.77
CA TRP A 262 1.57 -31.77 5.79
C TRP A 262 1.62 -32.56 4.49
N ALA A 263 2.77 -33.14 4.16
CA ALA A 263 2.90 -33.96 2.96
C ALA A 263 3.30 -35.41 3.25
N ASP A 264 2.82 -36.32 2.42
CA ASP A 264 3.32 -37.69 2.30
C ASP A 264 3.73 -37.93 0.84
N GLU A 265 5.03 -38.14 0.61
CA GLU A 265 5.62 -38.11 -0.73
C GLU A 265 5.33 -36.78 -1.44
N ASP A 266 4.63 -36.77 -2.57
CA ASP A 266 4.33 -35.57 -3.37
C ASP A 266 2.90 -35.03 -3.13
N VAL A 267 2.16 -35.61 -2.18
CA VAL A 267 0.76 -35.24 -1.90
C VAL A 267 0.70 -34.40 -0.62
N ILE A 268 0.16 -33.19 -0.75
CA ILE A 268 -0.09 -32.29 0.38
C ILE A 268 -1.51 -32.54 0.90
N TYR A 269 -1.62 -32.65 2.22
CA TYR A 269 -2.85 -32.77 2.96
C TYR A 269 -3.08 -31.49 3.77
N LEU A 270 -4.33 -31.07 3.86
CA LEU A 270 -4.78 -29.96 4.68
C LEU A 270 -5.96 -30.40 5.54
N GLN A 271 -5.97 -30.01 6.81
CA GLN A 271 -7.12 -30.22 7.68
C GLN A 271 -7.33 -29.05 8.65
N LEU A 272 -8.59 -28.66 8.81
CA LEU A 272 -9.04 -27.58 9.69
C LEU A 272 -9.47 -28.16 11.03
N TYR A 273 -9.09 -27.46 12.09
CA TYR A 273 -9.39 -27.80 13.48
C TYR A 273 -10.04 -26.62 14.19
N GLY A 274 -10.96 -26.93 15.11
CA GLY A 274 -11.43 -25.96 16.09
C GLY A 274 -10.36 -25.67 17.14
N ALA A 275 -10.60 -24.59 17.90
CA ALA A 275 -9.83 -24.15 19.06
C ALA A 275 -9.39 -25.26 20.04
N ASP A 276 -10.22 -26.29 20.20
CA ASP A 276 -10.02 -27.41 21.12
C ASP A 276 -9.25 -28.59 20.51
N GLY A 277 -8.76 -28.43 19.28
CA GLY A 277 -8.06 -29.46 18.54
C GLY A 277 -8.96 -30.50 17.89
N THR A 278 -10.28 -30.28 17.86
CA THR A 278 -11.19 -31.18 17.15
C THR A 278 -11.22 -30.84 15.66
N ALA A 279 -11.02 -31.85 14.81
CA ALA A 279 -11.12 -31.67 13.36
C ALA A 279 -12.54 -31.22 12.99
N ARG A 280 -12.64 -30.13 12.20
CA ARG A 280 -13.92 -29.55 11.75
C ARG A 280 -14.14 -29.69 10.24
N SER A 281 -13.10 -29.99 9.47
CA SER A 281 -13.20 -30.35 8.06
C SER A 281 -12.90 -31.83 7.83
N ASP A 282 -13.32 -32.32 6.67
CA ASP A 282 -12.75 -33.54 6.10
C ASP A 282 -11.25 -33.31 5.77
N LEU A 283 -10.51 -34.39 5.54
CA LEU A 283 -9.12 -34.33 5.10
C LEU A 283 -9.09 -33.90 3.63
N ILE A 284 -8.45 -32.77 3.35
CA ILE A 284 -8.35 -32.19 2.01
C ILE A 284 -7.04 -32.65 1.39
N GLU A 285 -7.10 -33.22 0.20
CA GLU A 285 -5.94 -33.52 -0.64
C GLU A 285 -5.74 -32.32 -1.58
N VAL A 286 -4.60 -31.65 -1.47
CA VAL A 286 -4.26 -30.50 -2.30
C VAL A 286 -3.50 -31.03 -3.50
N ASP A 287 -4.19 -31.08 -4.64
CA ASP A 287 -3.58 -31.46 -5.93
C ASP A 287 -2.90 -30.21 -6.52
N PRO A 288 -1.56 -30.17 -6.60
CA PRO A 288 -0.85 -29.05 -7.19
C PRO A 288 -0.98 -29.00 -8.71
N GLY A 289 -1.56 -30.01 -9.37
CA GLY A 289 -1.70 -30.06 -10.83
C GLY A 289 -0.39 -30.29 -11.59
N VAL A 290 0.71 -30.63 -10.90
CA VAL A 290 2.06 -30.80 -11.48
C VAL A 290 2.62 -32.19 -11.16
N GLU A 291 3.18 -32.87 -12.17
CA GLU A 291 4.00 -34.08 -11.99
C GLU A 291 5.47 -33.68 -11.68
N ALA A 292 5.75 -33.24 -10.45
CA ALA A 292 7.10 -32.86 -9.99
C ALA A 292 7.36 -33.27 -8.52
N GLU A 293 8.63 -33.32 -8.12
CA GLU A 293 9.02 -33.70 -6.74
C GLU A 293 8.77 -32.52 -5.79
N LEU A 294 7.90 -32.72 -4.79
CA LEU A 294 7.63 -31.72 -3.76
C LEU A 294 8.88 -31.52 -2.88
N ARG A 295 9.23 -30.26 -2.62
CA ARG A 295 10.37 -29.90 -1.78
C ARG A 295 9.98 -29.28 -0.47
N ASN A 296 9.05 -28.36 -0.53
CA ASN A 296 8.53 -27.70 0.65
C ASN A 296 7.09 -27.26 0.39
N HIS A 297 6.37 -27.00 1.47
CA HIS A 297 5.09 -26.31 1.40
C HIS A 297 4.95 -25.36 2.58
N ASP A 298 3.98 -24.47 2.52
CA ASP A 298 3.64 -23.50 3.56
C ASP A 298 2.14 -23.19 3.56
N LEU A 299 1.66 -22.49 4.58
CA LEU A 299 0.25 -22.29 4.84
C LEU A 299 -0.08 -20.87 5.32
N VAL A 300 -1.12 -20.27 4.75
CA VAL A 300 -1.62 -18.95 5.15
C VAL A 300 -3.15 -18.89 5.06
N GLU A 301 -3.78 -18.07 5.89
CA GLU A 301 -5.19 -17.68 5.77
C GLU A 301 -5.27 -16.23 5.27
N LEU A 302 -6.14 -15.97 4.29
CA LEU A 302 -6.44 -14.64 3.75
C LEU A 302 -7.51 -13.94 4.61
N GLU A 303 -7.64 -12.60 4.54
CA GLU A 303 -8.74 -11.89 5.22
C GLU A 303 -10.14 -12.36 4.78
N THR A 304 -10.25 -12.87 3.55
CA THR A 304 -11.48 -13.52 3.04
C THR A 304 -11.86 -14.78 3.83
N GLY A 305 -10.95 -15.32 4.65
CA GLY A 305 -11.07 -16.58 5.37
C GLY A 305 -10.68 -17.81 4.54
N GLU A 306 -10.14 -17.60 3.33
CA GLU A 306 -9.63 -18.68 2.47
C GLU A 306 -8.24 -19.11 2.90
N ILE A 307 -7.93 -20.40 2.73
CA ILE A 307 -6.63 -20.96 3.06
C ILE A 307 -5.82 -21.14 1.79
N VAL A 308 -4.60 -20.62 1.75
CA VAL A 308 -3.67 -20.83 0.64
C VAL A 308 -2.56 -21.76 1.07
N VAL A 309 -2.40 -22.85 0.32
CA VAL A 309 -1.26 -23.77 0.43
C VAL A 309 -0.25 -23.40 -0.65
N ILE A 310 0.97 -23.08 -0.25
CA ILE A 310 2.04 -22.73 -1.17
C ILE A 310 3.01 -23.89 -1.23
N SER A 311 3.41 -24.30 -2.43
CA SER A 311 4.18 -25.53 -2.66
C SER A 311 5.38 -25.26 -3.55
N GLU A 312 6.56 -25.75 -3.18
CA GLU A 312 7.80 -25.67 -3.97
C GLU A 312 8.08 -27.03 -4.63
N TYR A 313 8.28 -27.02 -5.95
CA TYR A 313 8.62 -28.20 -6.74
C TYR A 313 9.97 -28.05 -7.44
N TYR A 314 10.67 -29.17 -7.61
CA TYR A 314 11.82 -29.24 -8.53
C TYR A 314 11.45 -29.79 -9.89
N TYR A 315 11.99 -29.14 -10.93
CA TYR A 315 12.01 -29.65 -12.28
C TYR A 315 13.45 -29.97 -12.71
N GLU A 316 13.71 -31.23 -13.11
CA GLU A 316 14.96 -31.58 -13.80
C GLU A 316 14.80 -31.29 -15.30
N ASP A 317 15.44 -30.22 -15.80
CA ASP A 317 15.58 -30.03 -17.26
C ASP A 317 16.58 -31.04 -17.84
N GLU A 318 16.42 -31.39 -19.13
CA GLU A 318 17.28 -32.28 -19.91
C GLU A 318 18.77 -31.88 -19.90
N ASN A 319 19.10 -30.67 -19.43
CA ASN A 319 20.44 -30.11 -19.32
C ASN A 319 21.07 -30.09 -17.91
N TRP A 320 20.51 -30.80 -16.92
CA TRP A 320 21.01 -30.82 -15.52
C TRP A 320 20.91 -29.46 -14.80
N GLY A 321 20.07 -28.56 -15.30
CA GLY A 321 19.59 -27.39 -14.55
C GLY A 321 18.49 -27.84 -13.59
N ILE A 322 18.51 -27.30 -12.37
CA ILE A 322 17.45 -27.49 -11.39
C ILE A 322 16.65 -26.19 -11.42
N ASP A 323 15.47 -26.22 -12.05
CA ASP A 323 14.53 -25.10 -11.99
C ASP A 323 13.56 -25.35 -10.83
N ARG A 324 13.30 -24.30 -10.04
CA ARG A 324 12.28 -24.31 -8.99
C ARG A 324 10.99 -23.73 -9.53
N THR A 325 9.87 -24.29 -9.12
CA THR A 325 8.56 -23.73 -9.42
C THR A 325 7.73 -23.69 -8.16
N TYR A 326 7.10 -22.54 -7.90
CA TYR A 326 6.18 -22.36 -6.79
C TYR A 326 4.74 -22.44 -7.29
N TRP A 327 3.85 -22.99 -6.48
CA TRP A 327 2.43 -23.15 -6.76
C TRP A 327 1.60 -22.75 -5.54
N GLY A 328 0.66 -21.83 -5.73
CA GLY A 328 -0.39 -21.53 -4.75
C GLY A 328 -1.63 -22.39 -5.02
N SER A 329 -2.30 -22.85 -3.97
CA SER A 329 -3.59 -23.55 -4.06
C SER A 329 -4.54 -22.96 -3.03
N VAL A 330 -5.56 -22.26 -3.49
CA VAL A 330 -6.59 -21.64 -2.64
C VAL A 330 -7.64 -22.70 -2.28
N VAL A 331 -8.03 -22.73 -1.00
CA VAL A 331 -9.03 -23.63 -0.44
C VAL A 331 -10.09 -22.80 0.26
N SER A 332 -11.29 -22.76 -0.30
CA SER A 332 -12.45 -22.05 0.24
C SER A 332 -13.44 -23.02 0.91
N GLY A 333 -13.56 -22.93 2.24
CA GLY A 333 -14.54 -23.71 3.00
C GLY A 333 -14.29 -25.23 3.08
N ASP A 334 -15.37 -26.03 3.08
CA ASP A 334 -15.37 -27.49 3.33
C ASP A 334 -15.19 -28.37 2.07
N GLU A 335 -15.12 -27.79 0.87
CA GLU A 335 -14.97 -28.52 -0.40
C GLU A 335 -13.80 -27.91 -1.22
N PRO A 336 -12.86 -28.71 -1.74
CA PRO A 336 -11.75 -28.19 -2.53
C PRO A 336 -12.25 -27.71 -3.90
N GLU A 337 -12.28 -26.41 -4.13
CA GLU A 337 -12.27 -25.87 -5.48
C GLU A 337 -10.83 -25.97 -6.04
N ALA A 338 -10.69 -26.33 -7.31
CA ALA A 338 -9.39 -26.50 -7.94
C ALA A 338 -8.64 -25.16 -7.92
N GLY A 339 -7.49 -25.13 -7.24
CA GLY A 339 -6.73 -23.91 -6.96
C GLY A 339 -6.31 -23.14 -8.20
N VAL A 340 -6.26 -21.82 -8.06
CA VAL A 340 -5.70 -20.89 -9.04
C VAL A 340 -4.18 -21.04 -9.07
N ALA A 341 -3.62 -21.19 -10.27
CA ALA A 341 -2.20 -21.38 -10.47
C ALA A 341 -1.46 -20.03 -10.52
N VAL A 342 -0.43 -19.85 -9.69
CA VAL A 342 0.59 -18.83 -9.89
C VAL A 342 1.89 -19.56 -10.18
N GLN A 343 2.32 -19.60 -11.45
CA GLN A 343 3.57 -20.23 -11.86
C GLN A 343 4.71 -19.22 -11.82
N ILE A 344 5.63 -19.35 -10.86
CA ILE A 344 6.90 -18.62 -10.87
C ILE A 344 7.99 -19.59 -11.34
N THR A 345 8.53 -19.35 -12.54
CA THR A 345 9.67 -20.11 -13.09
C THR A 345 10.91 -19.25 -13.01
N GLU A 346 12.00 -19.71 -12.38
CA GLU A 346 13.28 -18.99 -12.44
C GLU A 346 13.81 -18.94 -13.89
N PRO A 347 14.18 -17.78 -14.46
CA PRO A 347 15.23 -17.72 -15.44
C PRO A 347 16.51 -17.22 -14.77
N TYR A 348 17.63 -17.91 -15.05
CA TYR A 348 18.95 -17.27 -14.97
C TYR A 348 18.91 -16.00 -15.84
N SER A 349 18.74 -14.83 -15.21
CA SER A 349 18.60 -13.46 -15.75
C SER A 349 17.18 -12.89 -15.84
N SER A 350 16.93 -11.92 -14.94
CA SER A 350 16.08 -10.72 -15.09
C SER A 350 14.80 -10.89 -15.93
N GLY A 351 13.69 -11.17 -15.26
CA GLY A 351 12.34 -11.05 -15.80
C GLY A 351 11.39 -12.00 -15.09
N PHE A 352 10.56 -11.47 -14.19
CA PHE A 352 9.40 -12.19 -13.64
C PHE A 352 8.21 -11.98 -14.57
N THR A 353 7.55 -13.07 -14.95
CA THR A 353 6.25 -13.06 -15.64
C THR A 353 5.30 -13.90 -14.79
N SER A 354 4.29 -13.27 -14.20
CA SER A 354 3.14 -13.97 -13.62
C SER A 354 2.03 -13.99 -14.67
N ASP A 355 1.82 -15.14 -15.31
CA ASP A 355 0.56 -15.39 -16.02
C ASP A 355 -0.47 -15.77 -14.94
N ALA A 356 -1.25 -14.79 -14.46
CA ALA A 356 -2.36 -15.00 -13.54
C ALA A 356 -3.68 -14.84 -14.29
N ASP A 357 -4.01 -15.80 -15.16
CA ASP A 357 -5.36 -15.88 -15.74
C ASP A 357 -6.34 -16.35 -14.66
N GLY A 358 -7.19 -15.44 -14.13
CA GLY A 358 -8.45 -15.80 -13.47
C GLY A 358 -8.61 -15.51 -11.98
N LEU A 359 -8.03 -14.44 -11.44
CA LEU A 359 -8.36 -13.96 -10.10
C LEU A 359 -9.59 -13.02 -10.18
N ASP A 360 -10.80 -13.55 -9.94
CA ASP A 360 -11.89 -12.75 -9.37
C ASP A 360 -11.65 -12.73 -7.85
N GLY A 361 -11.03 -11.66 -7.34
CA GLY A 361 -10.80 -11.43 -5.90
C GLY A 361 -9.39 -11.82 -5.41
N GLY A 362 -8.58 -10.82 -5.08
CA GLY A 362 -7.33 -10.95 -4.31
C GLY A 362 -6.08 -11.23 -5.14
N SER A 363 -5.20 -10.22 -5.26
CA SER A 363 -3.85 -10.40 -5.83
C SER A 363 -2.88 -10.81 -4.70
N LEU A 364 -2.15 -11.91 -4.89
CA LEU A 364 -1.15 -12.43 -3.94
C LEU A 364 0.25 -11.90 -4.28
N ALA A 365 0.90 -11.18 -3.35
CA ALA A 365 2.31 -10.76 -3.51
C ALA A 365 3.28 -11.71 -2.79
N PHE A 366 4.34 -12.14 -3.49
CA PHE A 366 5.41 -12.98 -2.95
C PHE A 366 6.73 -12.20 -2.88
N LEU A 367 7.42 -12.22 -1.73
CA LEU A 367 8.78 -11.68 -1.61
C LEU A 367 9.81 -12.82 -1.62
N LEU A 368 10.57 -12.98 -2.71
CA LEU A 368 11.74 -13.86 -2.76
C LEU A 368 13.01 -13.08 -2.37
N VAL A 369 13.70 -13.52 -1.32
CA VAL A 369 15.04 -13.03 -0.97
C VAL A 369 16.09 -14.09 -1.33
N GLU A 370 16.91 -13.81 -2.34
CA GLU A 370 18.06 -14.65 -2.65
C GLU A 370 19.19 -14.46 -1.63
N ARG A 371 19.75 -15.58 -1.15
CA ARG A 371 21.06 -15.61 -0.47
C ARG A 371 22.14 -15.80 -1.53
N GLU A 372 22.91 -14.75 -1.85
CA GLU A 372 24.08 -14.91 -2.72
C GLU A 372 25.05 -15.97 -2.16
N SER A 373 25.47 -16.88 -3.04
CA SER A 373 26.36 -17.99 -2.73
C SER A 373 27.79 -17.53 -2.38
N TYR A 374 28.40 -18.12 -1.36
CA TYR A 374 29.84 -18.01 -1.10
C TYR A 374 30.60 -19.16 -1.76
N GLU A 375 31.58 -18.85 -2.62
CA GLU A 375 32.58 -19.81 -3.08
C GLU A 375 33.73 -19.83 -2.06
N ASP A 376 33.85 -20.89 -1.27
CA ASP A 376 35.06 -21.07 -0.45
C ASP A 376 36.25 -21.47 -1.33
N HIS A 377 37.47 -21.15 -0.88
CA HIS A 377 38.70 -21.50 -1.58
C HIS A 377 38.99 -23.02 -1.64
N TYR A 378 38.08 -23.86 -1.15
CA TYR A 378 38.17 -25.32 -1.12
C TYR A 378 37.18 -26.05 -2.03
N GLY A 379 36.30 -25.33 -2.74
CA GLY A 379 35.40 -25.90 -3.74
C GLY A 379 34.31 -26.80 -3.16
N SER A 380 33.89 -26.55 -1.92
CA SER A 380 32.76 -27.23 -1.28
C SER A 380 31.56 -26.30 -1.18
N ASN A 381 30.60 -26.46 -2.09
CA ASN A 381 29.30 -25.78 -2.04
C ASN A 381 28.52 -26.27 -0.82
N TYR A 382 28.26 -25.39 0.15
CA TYR A 382 27.19 -25.59 1.14
C TYR A 382 26.04 -24.66 0.76
N GLN A 383 24.96 -25.22 0.22
CA GLN A 383 23.71 -24.51 -0.02
C GLN A 383 22.89 -24.56 1.27
N TYR A 384 22.74 -23.41 1.93
CA TYR A 384 21.70 -23.19 2.93
C TYR A 384 20.94 -21.95 2.49
N ALA A 385 19.89 -22.11 1.70
CA ALA A 385 18.87 -21.08 1.54
C ALA A 385 17.85 -21.33 2.65
N ALA A 386 17.76 -20.41 3.61
CA ALA A 386 16.58 -20.31 4.47
C ALA A 386 15.67 -19.30 3.76
N PHE A 387 14.48 -19.74 3.40
CA PHE A 387 13.46 -18.92 2.76
C PHE A 387 12.48 -18.49 3.85
N TYR A 388 12.24 -17.18 3.96
CA TYR A 388 11.13 -16.64 4.74
C TYR A 388 10.09 -16.20 3.72
N MET A 389 8.90 -16.78 3.81
CA MET A 389 7.75 -16.40 3.00
C MET A 389 6.77 -15.68 3.92
N SER A 390 6.62 -14.37 3.73
CA SER A 390 5.52 -13.62 4.35
C SER A 390 4.58 -13.19 3.24
N LEU A 391 3.32 -13.61 3.33
CA LEU A 391 2.27 -13.06 2.48
C LEU A 391 1.94 -11.65 2.96
N PHE A 392 1.74 -10.75 2.00
CA PHE A 392 1.10 -9.47 2.23
C PHE A 392 -0.30 -9.52 1.67
N GLU A 393 -1.23 -8.96 2.41
CA GLU A 393 -2.46 -8.50 1.83
C GLU A 393 -2.15 -7.30 0.93
N THR A 394 -2.56 -7.38 -0.33
CA THR A 394 -2.69 -6.21 -1.17
C THR A 394 -4.15 -6.04 -1.48
N GLN A 395 -4.65 -4.82 -1.29
CA GLN A 395 -5.94 -4.35 -1.83
C GLN A 395 -6.11 -4.86 -3.27
N ALA A 396 -7.31 -5.32 -3.63
CA ALA A 396 -7.57 -5.98 -4.91
C ALA A 396 -7.11 -5.10 -6.09
N TYR A 397 -6.00 -5.50 -6.72
CA TYR A 397 -5.42 -4.76 -7.84
C TYR A 397 -5.81 -5.44 -9.14
N TYR A 398 -6.59 -4.76 -9.98
CA TYR A 398 -6.84 -5.20 -11.35
C TYR A 398 -5.81 -4.57 -12.29
N HIS A 399 -5.07 -5.41 -13.01
CA HIS A 399 -4.25 -5.00 -14.15
C HIS A 399 -4.92 -5.45 -15.44
N GLY A 400 -5.21 -4.49 -16.32
CA GLY A 400 -5.59 -4.75 -17.70
C GLY A 400 -4.40 -5.18 -18.58
N THR A 401 -4.61 -5.08 -19.88
CA THR A 401 -3.70 -5.42 -20.97
C THR A 401 -3.52 -4.21 -21.88
N ASP A 402 -2.76 -4.32 -22.97
CA ASP A 402 -2.75 -3.28 -24.00
C ASP A 402 -3.97 -3.38 -24.96
N GLU A 403 -5.00 -4.15 -24.58
CA GLU A 403 -6.23 -4.39 -25.31
C GLU A 403 -7.46 -3.95 -24.52
N ALA A 404 -8.62 -3.83 -25.17
CA ALA A 404 -9.85 -3.38 -24.52
C ALA A 404 -10.29 -4.33 -23.38
N ASP A 405 -10.35 -3.79 -22.17
CA ASP A 405 -10.66 -4.48 -20.93
C ASP A 405 -12.01 -4.04 -20.33
N SER A 406 -12.52 -4.86 -19.41
CA SER A 406 -13.78 -4.62 -18.71
C SER A 406 -13.64 -5.06 -17.26
N PHE A 407 -13.87 -4.13 -16.34
CA PHE A 407 -13.84 -4.36 -14.90
C PHE A 407 -15.13 -3.85 -14.25
N THR A 408 -15.70 -4.63 -13.32
CA THR A 408 -16.78 -4.21 -12.42
C THR A 408 -16.34 -4.55 -11.01
N GLY A 409 -16.21 -3.53 -10.15
CA GLY A 409 -15.84 -3.67 -8.75
C GLY A 409 -17.04 -3.93 -7.86
N THR A 410 -16.87 -3.65 -6.57
CA THR A 410 -17.73 -4.19 -5.51
C THR A 410 -18.32 -3.11 -4.62
N GLU A 411 -18.40 -3.35 -3.30
CA GLU A 411 -18.78 -2.32 -2.33
C GLU A 411 -17.56 -1.84 -1.50
N ASP A 412 -16.36 -2.33 -1.83
CA ASP A 412 -15.09 -2.10 -1.16
C ASP A 412 -14.20 -1.18 -2.03
N ASP A 413 -13.21 -0.51 -1.44
CA ASP A 413 -12.31 0.39 -2.18
C ASP A 413 -11.41 -0.40 -3.18
N GLU A 414 -11.51 -0.10 -4.48
CA GLU A 414 -10.77 -0.76 -5.56
C GLU A 414 -9.61 0.06 -6.13
N PHE A 415 -8.57 -0.64 -6.63
CA PHE A 415 -7.51 -0.03 -7.44
C PHE A 415 -7.39 -0.76 -8.79
N VAL A 416 -7.61 -0.03 -9.88
CA VAL A 416 -7.72 -0.59 -11.24
C VAL A 416 -6.80 0.18 -12.18
N TYR A 417 -5.93 -0.53 -12.92
CA TYR A 417 -5.14 0.06 -13.99
C TYR A 417 -5.28 -0.73 -15.30
N ALA A 418 -5.92 -0.15 -16.30
CA ALA A 418 -6.26 -0.82 -17.56
C ALA A 418 -5.15 -0.76 -18.62
N PHE A 419 -4.17 0.13 -18.47
CA PHE A 419 -3.05 0.36 -19.40
C PHE A 419 -3.43 1.02 -20.71
N ALA A 420 -3.64 0.27 -21.78
CA ALA A 420 -3.90 0.84 -23.08
C ALA A 420 -5.05 0.09 -23.70
N GLY A 421 -5.94 0.76 -24.42
CA GLY A 421 -7.15 0.07 -24.80
C GLY A 421 -8.30 0.99 -25.12
N ALA A 422 -9.48 0.47 -24.92
CA ALA A 422 -10.71 1.25 -24.94
C ALA A 422 -11.56 0.58 -23.88
N ASP A 423 -11.31 0.99 -22.65
CA ASP A 423 -11.58 0.20 -21.47
C ASP A 423 -12.86 0.65 -20.80
N TRP A 424 -13.50 -0.27 -20.10
CA TRP A 424 -14.68 0.02 -19.31
C TRP A 424 -14.42 -0.39 -17.86
N LEU A 425 -14.29 0.59 -16.97
CA LEU A 425 -13.97 0.41 -15.56
C LEU A 425 -15.11 0.99 -14.73
N ASP A 426 -15.70 0.14 -13.90
CA ASP A 426 -16.76 0.48 -12.96
C ASP A 426 -16.25 0.08 -11.57
N GLY A 427 -16.06 1.07 -10.69
CA GLY A 427 -15.58 0.91 -9.32
C GLY A 427 -16.66 0.29 -8.47
N GLY A 428 -17.80 0.98 -8.29
CA GLY A 428 -18.94 0.43 -7.59
C GLY A 428 -19.24 1.28 -6.36
N LEU A 429 -19.38 0.68 -5.18
CA LEU A 429 -19.34 1.48 -3.96
C LEU A 429 -17.95 1.38 -3.36
N GLY A 430 -17.53 2.38 -2.59
CA GLY A 430 -16.17 2.44 -2.07
C GLY A 430 -15.46 3.69 -2.58
N ASN A 431 -14.26 3.96 -2.08
CA ASN A 431 -13.40 5.03 -2.60
C ASN A 431 -12.39 4.43 -3.56
N ASP A 432 -12.68 4.49 -4.84
CA ASP A 432 -11.98 3.76 -5.87
C ASP A 432 -10.88 4.58 -6.52
N THR A 433 -9.86 3.92 -7.05
CA THR A 433 -8.85 4.52 -7.94
C THR A 433 -8.88 3.80 -9.27
N LEU A 434 -9.42 4.47 -10.30
CA LEU A 434 -9.56 3.95 -11.65
C LEU A 434 -8.59 4.68 -12.59
N LEU A 435 -7.71 3.92 -13.23
CA LEU A 435 -6.71 4.42 -14.16
C LEU A 435 -6.93 3.77 -15.54
N GLY A 436 -7.39 4.54 -16.53
CA GLY A 436 -7.64 4.08 -17.90
C GLY A 436 -6.32 3.85 -18.65
N GLY A 437 -5.55 4.93 -18.82
CA GLY A 437 -4.26 4.96 -19.50
C GLY A 437 -4.40 5.46 -20.94
N ASP A 438 -3.76 4.81 -21.91
CA ASP A 438 -3.82 5.27 -23.32
C ASP A 438 -5.06 4.66 -24.00
N GLY A 439 -6.05 5.44 -24.41
CA GLY A 439 -7.25 4.78 -24.91
C GLY A 439 -8.42 5.63 -25.32
N ALA A 440 -9.59 5.02 -25.23
CA ALA A 440 -10.87 5.72 -25.33
C ALA A 440 -11.76 5.03 -24.31
N ASP A 441 -11.60 5.46 -23.07
CA ASP A 441 -11.96 4.73 -21.89
C ASP A 441 -13.24 5.28 -21.27
N THR A 442 -13.88 4.46 -20.45
CA THR A 442 -15.05 4.84 -19.66
C THR A 442 -14.79 4.41 -18.22
N LEU A 443 -14.65 5.39 -17.34
CA LEU A 443 -14.41 5.21 -15.91
C LEU A 443 -15.65 5.67 -15.14
N ILE A 444 -16.15 4.82 -14.24
CA ILE A 444 -17.35 5.04 -13.45
C ILE A 444 -17.00 4.76 -11.98
N GLY A 445 -17.08 5.77 -11.11
CA GLY A 445 -16.84 5.63 -9.67
C GLY A 445 -18.03 5.03 -8.91
N GLU A 446 -19.25 5.43 -9.29
CA GLU A 446 -20.52 5.12 -8.64
C GLU A 446 -20.72 5.78 -7.26
N GLY A 447 -20.17 5.28 -6.16
CA GLY A 447 -20.47 5.82 -4.84
C GLY A 447 -19.32 5.75 -3.84
N GLY A 448 -18.79 6.91 -3.46
CA GLY A 448 -17.68 7.12 -2.53
C GLY A 448 -16.83 8.28 -3.02
N ASP A 449 -15.72 8.56 -2.35
CA ASP A 449 -14.81 9.64 -2.78
C ASP A 449 -13.75 9.06 -3.75
N ASP A 450 -14.00 9.09 -5.06
CA ASP A 450 -13.23 8.35 -6.06
C ASP A 450 -12.10 9.16 -6.73
N VAL A 451 -11.14 8.45 -7.32
CA VAL A 451 -10.05 9.02 -8.14
C VAL A 451 -10.06 8.38 -9.52
N LEU A 452 -10.49 9.14 -10.54
CA LEU A 452 -10.58 8.70 -11.92
C LEU A 452 -9.53 9.43 -12.77
N SER A 453 -8.56 8.69 -13.32
CA SER A 453 -7.57 9.21 -14.25
C SER A 453 -7.71 8.52 -15.59
N ALA A 454 -8.16 9.24 -16.61
CA ALA A 454 -8.43 8.66 -17.92
C ALA A 454 -7.13 8.38 -18.70
N GLY A 455 -6.17 9.31 -18.68
CA GLY A 455 -4.93 9.20 -19.46
C GLY A 455 -5.09 9.83 -20.86
N ASP A 456 -4.29 9.42 -21.85
CA ASP A 456 -4.38 10.02 -23.19
C ASP A 456 -5.51 9.36 -23.97
N GLY A 457 -6.52 10.11 -24.42
CA GLY A 457 -7.65 9.45 -25.07
C GLY A 457 -8.80 10.35 -25.46
N ALA A 458 -9.96 9.74 -25.65
CA ALA A 458 -11.21 10.48 -25.78
C ALA A 458 -12.20 9.82 -24.84
N ASP A 459 -12.19 10.27 -23.61
CA ASP A 459 -12.60 9.46 -22.48
C ASP A 459 -13.91 9.97 -21.86
N ILE A 460 -14.54 9.10 -21.08
CA ILE A 460 -15.74 9.42 -20.31
C ILE A 460 -15.47 9.07 -18.86
N LEU A 461 -15.53 10.07 -17.98
CA LEU A 461 -15.37 9.90 -16.54
C LEU A 461 -16.69 10.27 -15.85
N ILE A 462 -17.17 9.41 -14.97
CA ILE A 462 -18.40 9.59 -14.20
C ILE A 462 -18.05 9.30 -12.74
N GLY A 463 -18.12 10.30 -11.86
CA GLY A 463 -17.87 10.12 -10.42
C GLY A 463 -19.03 9.40 -9.78
N GLY A 464 -20.09 10.12 -9.46
CA GLY A 464 -21.30 9.53 -8.88
C GLY A 464 -21.70 10.26 -7.60
N ASP A 465 -21.98 9.54 -6.52
CA ASP A 465 -22.20 10.15 -5.21
C ASP A 465 -20.88 10.17 -4.41
N GLY A 466 -20.41 11.33 -3.97
CA GLY A 466 -19.18 11.50 -3.17
C GLY A 466 -18.32 12.64 -3.70
N ASN A 467 -17.16 12.91 -3.09
CA ASN A 467 -16.26 13.98 -3.52
C ASN A 467 -15.16 13.39 -4.40
N ASP A 468 -15.32 13.51 -5.70
CA ASP A 468 -14.53 12.80 -6.69
C ASP A 468 -13.39 13.65 -7.24
N THR A 469 -12.32 12.99 -7.66
CA THR A 469 -11.15 13.62 -8.31
C THR A 469 -10.94 13.06 -9.70
N PHE A 470 -10.94 13.94 -10.71
CA PHE A 470 -10.80 13.59 -12.12
C PHE A 470 -9.51 14.16 -12.72
N GLY A 471 -8.87 13.37 -13.58
CA GLY A 471 -7.77 13.81 -14.43
C GLY A 471 -7.90 13.27 -15.85
N GLY A 472 -7.87 14.17 -16.84
CA GLY A 472 -7.66 13.84 -18.25
C GLY A 472 -6.19 13.54 -18.57
N GLY A 473 -5.81 13.61 -19.83
CA GLY A 473 -4.46 13.34 -20.31
C GLY A 473 -3.50 14.52 -20.21
N ASP A 474 -2.25 14.22 -19.87
CA ASP A 474 -1.19 15.22 -19.66
C ASP A 474 -0.35 15.48 -20.94
N SER A 475 -0.77 14.96 -22.09
CA SER A 475 0.02 14.94 -23.31
C SER A 475 -0.73 15.49 -24.53
N GLU A 476 0.00 15.99 -25.54
CA GLU A 476 -0.61 16.47 -26.80
C GLU A 476 -1.31 15.36 -27.63
N ALA A 477 -1.19 14.09 -27.21
CA ALA A 477 -1.90 12.98 -27.85
C ALA A 477 -3.34 12.82 -27.34
N ASP A 478 -3.65 13.42 -26.20
CA ASP A 478 -4.98 13.47 -25.62
C ASP A 478 -5.97 14.26 -26.50
N LEU A 479 -7.27 13.93 -26.43
CA LEU A 479 -8.30 14.41 -27.35
C LEU A 479 -9.43 15.21 -26.71
N HIS A 480 -10.54 14.57 -26.35
CA HIS A 480 -11.71 15.31 -25.86
C HIS A 480 -12.36 14.42 -24.84
N ASP A 481 -12.33 14.88 -23.60
CA ASP A 481 -12.88 14.16 -22.48
C ASP A 481 -14.23 14.71 -22.07
N VAL A 482 -15.02 13.83 -21.46
CA VAL A 482 -16.31 14.17 -20.87
C VAL A 482 -16.31 13.73 -19.41
N VAL A 483 -16.35 14.70 -18.51
CA VAL A 483 -16.41 14.48 -17.06
C VAL A 483 -17.79 14.86 -16.53
N TYR A 484 -18.38 13.95 -15.75
CA TYR A 484 -19.56 14.19 -14.92
C TYR A 484 -19.17 13.95 -13.45
N GLY A 485 -19.15 15.00 -12.64
CA GLY A 485 -18.84 14.94 -11.20
C GLY A 485 -19.89 14.13 -10.46
N GLY A 486 -21.10 14.68 -10.36
CA GLY A 486 -22.24 13.97 -9.80
C GLY A 486 -22.73 14.70 -8.57
N GLY A 487 -22.65 14.09 -7.39
CA GLY A 487 -23.09 14.68 -6.14
C GLY A 487 -21.99 14.69 -5.10
N GLY A 488 -21.47 15.86 -4.76
CA GLY A 488 -20.40 16.07 -3.77
C GLY A 488 -19.53 17.24 -4.21
N ASP A 489 -18.55 17.62 -3.39
CA ASP A 489 -17.64 18.72 -3.75
C ASP A 489 -16.48 18.17 -4.61
N ASP A 490 -16.64 18.19 -5.94
CA ASP A 490 -15.75 17.49 -6.87
C ASP A 490 -14.55 18.32 -7.34
N SER A 491 -13.49 17.67 -7.83
CA SER A 491 -12.30 18.29 -8.39
C SER A 491 -11.92 17.68 -9.74
N ALA A 492 -12.02 18.43 -10.83
CA ALA A 492 -11.68 17.95 -12.17
C ALA A 492 -10.60 18.78 -12.86
N ASP A 493 -9.60 18.12 -13.45
CA ASP A 493 -8.68 18.70 -14.42
C ASP A 493 -8.85 18.01 -15.78
N GLY A 494 -9.23 18.80 -16.80
CA GLY A 494 -9.46 18.30 -18.16
C GLY A 494 -8.19 17.94 -18.92
N GLY A 495 -7.01 18.40 -18.49
CA GLY A 495 -5.76 18.07 -19.16
C GLY A 495 -5.58 18.75 -20.52
N TYR A 496 -5.25 17.97 -21.55
CA TYR A 496 -5.06 18.42 -22.92
C TYR A 496 -6.23 18.01 -23.79
N GLY A 497 -6.97 18.96 -24.36
CA GLY A 497 -8.08 18.54 -25.19
C GLY A 497 -8.96 19.66 -25.66
N ASN A 498 -10.25 19.39 -25.76
CA ASN A 498 -11.27 20.43 -25.82
C ASN A 498 -12.42 19.90 -24.99
N ASP A 499 -12.30 20.00 -23.69
CA ASP A 499 -12.96 19.06 -22.80
C ASP A 499 -14.31 19.57 -22.32
N LEU A 500 -15.17 18.66 -21.91
CA LEU A 500 -16.45 18.98 -21.27
C LEU A 500 -16.40 18.54 -19.82
N LEU A 501 -16.33 19.51 -18.91
CA LEU A 501 -16.35 19.29 -17.47
C LEU A 501 -17.69 19.75 -16.89
N ARG A 502 -18.34 18.89 -16.11
CA ARG A 502 -19.60 19.20 -15.41
C ARG A 502 -19.51 18.74 -13.96
N GLY A 503 -19.56 19.68 -13.01
CA GLY A 503 -19.50 19.39 -11.56
C GLY A 503 -20.80 18.79 -11.00
N ASP A 504 -21.96 19.28 -11.48
CA ASP A 504 -23.29 18.85 -11.04
C ASP A 504 -23.71 19.40 -9.65
N ASP A 505 -23.89 18.57 -8.62
CA ASP A 505 -24.40 18.99 -7.31
C ASP A 505 -23.24 19.10 -6.30
N GLY A 506 -22.85 20.30 -5.87
CA GLY A 506 -21.78 20.48 -4.87
C GLY A 506 -20.99 21.78 -5.07
N ASN A 507 -19.96 22.02 -4.26
CA ASN A 507 -19.05 23.15 -4.48
C ASN A 507 -17.80 22.64 -5.21
N ASP A 508 -17.84 22.72 -6.53
CA ASP A 508 -16.88 22.03 -7.38
C ASP A 508 -15.67 22.89 -7.74
N THR A 509 -14.54 22.25 -8.01
CA THR A 509 -13.33 22.88 -8.54
C THR A 509 -13.00 22.30 -9.90
N LEU A 510 -13.24 23.07 -10.96
CA LEU A 510 -13.15 22.60 -12.34
C LEU A 510 -12.09 23.38 -13.12
N ASN A 511 -11.11 22.67 -13.68
CA ASN A 511 -10.02 23.23 -14.46
C ASN A 511 -10.00 22.65 -15.89
N GLY A 512 -10.36 23.45 -16.91
CA GLY A 512 -10.32 23.03 -18.31
C GLY A 512 -8.91 22.82 -18.87
N SER A 513 -7.90 23.51 -18.33
CA SER A 513 -6.49 23.40 -18.75
C SER A 513 -6.21 23.77 -20.23
N TYR A 514 -5.77 22.84 -21.07
CA TYR A 514 -5.29 23.16 -22.42
C TYR A 514 -6.33 22.78 -23.46
N GLY A 515 -7.15 23.72 -23.90
CA GLY A 515 -8.12 23.39 -24.94
C GLY A 515 -9.17 24.46 -25.14
N ALA A 516 -10.04 24.31 -26.13
CA ALA A 516 -11.25 25.13 -26.18
C ALA A 516 -12.35 24.42 -25.39
N ASP A 517 -12.41 24.68 -24.09
CA ASP A 517 -13.12 23.84 -23.14
C ASP A 517 -14.54 24.36 -22.86
N THR A 518 -15.38 23.46 -22.37
CA THR A 518 -16.70 23.78 -21.81
C THR A 518 -16.73 23.33 -20.36
N VAL A 519 -16.79 24.27 -19.43
CA VAL A 519 -16.81 24.01 -17.98
C VAL A 519 -18.15 24.45 -17.40
N ILE A 520 -18.83 23.56 -16.70
CA ILE A 520 -20.14 23.78 -16.11
C ILE A 520 -20.04 23.41 -14.62
N GLY A 521 -20.26 24.37 -13.72
CA GLY A 521 -20.26 24.14 -12.27
C GLY A 521 -21.48 23.28 -11.90
N GLY A 522 -22.64 23.92 -11.76
CA GLY A 522 -23.89 23.21 -11.53
C GLY A 522 -24.69 23.87 -10.42
N SER A 523 -24.79 23.24 -9.26
CA SER A 523 -25.42 23.84 -8.09
C SER A 523 -24.48 23.81 -6.90
N GLY A 524 -24.31 24.95 -6.23
CA GLY A 524 -23.30 25.15 -5.19
C GLY A 524 -22.37 26.29 -5.59
N ASN A 525 -21.35 26.58 -4.78
CA ASN A 525 -20.46 27.71 -5.05
C ASN A 525 -19.18 27.19 -5.70
N ASP A 526 -19.11 27.31 -7.01
CA ASP A 526 -18.11 26.62 -7.81
C ASP A 526 -16.89 27.49 -8.11
N LEU A 527 -15.76 26.83 -8.32
CA LEU A 527 -14.51 27.42 -8.77
C LEU A 527 -14.17 26.93 -10.19
N LEU A 528 -14.41 27.78 -11.19
CA LEU A 528 -14.22 27.44 -12.59
C LEU A 528 -13.01 28.18 -13.18
N THR A 529 -12.06 27.44 -13.74
CA THR A 529 -10.94 27.99 -14.51
C THR A 529 -10.78 27.23 -15.82
N ALA A 530 -10.67 27.90 -16.98
CA ALA A 530 -10.44 27.20 -18.26
C ALA A 530 -9.02 27.36 -18.82
N GLN A 531 -8.21 28.23 -18.21
CA GLN A 531 -6.81 28.46 -18.55
C GLN A 531 -6.52 28.97 -19.96
N ALA A 532 -6.51 28.17 -21.03
CA ALA A 532 -5.97 28.61 -22.31
C ALA A 532 -6.90 28.33 -23.47
N TRP A 533 -7.00 29.29 -24.39
CA TRP A 533 -7.81 29.30 -25.61
C TRP A 533 -9.17 29.98 -25.47
N GLY A 534 -10.26 29.36 -25.88
CA GLY A 534 -11.47 30.10 -26.22
C GLY A 534 -12.66 29.38 -25.67
N ASP A 535 -12.93 29.65 -24.41
CA ASP A 535 -13.63 28.71 -23.55
C ASP A 535 -15.07 29.14 -23.30
N VAL A 536 -15.86 28.22 -22.77
CA VAL A 536 -17.24 28.46 -22.36
C VAL A 536 -17.41 27.99 -20.93
N LEU A 537 -17.68 28.93 -20.02
CA LEU A 537 -17.86 28.65 -18.60
C LEU A 537 -19.28 29.04 -18.17
N PHE A 538 -19.95 28.13 -17.47
CA PHE A 538 -21.25 28.33 -16.83
C PHE A 538 -21.14 27.98 -15.34
N GLY A 539 -21.27 28.97 -14.45
CA GLY A 539 -21.27 28.74 -13.00
C GLY A 539 -22.46 27.89 -12.58
N GLY A 540 -23.67 28.45 -12.65
CA GLY A 540 -24.89 27.70 -12.40
C GLY A 540 -25.71 28.34 -11.28
N ASP A 541 -26.21 27.57 -10.34
CA ASP A 541 -26.88 28.08 -9.14
C ASP A 541 -25.86 28.22 -8.00
N GLY A 542 -25.63 29.40 -7.45
CA GLY A 542 -24.69 29.62 -6.34
C GLY A 542 -23.83 30.86 -6.54
N ASP A 543 -22.92 31.14 -5.60
CA ASP A 543 -22.01 32.29 -5.69
C ASP A 543 -20.67 31.83 -6.32
N ASP A 544 -20.55 31.89 -7.64
CA ASP A 544 -19.47 31.22 -8.37
C ASP A 544 -18.24 32.11 -8.62
N PHE A 545 -17.06 31.49 -8.71
CA PHE A 545 -15.84 32.14 -9.20
C PHE A 545 -15.52 31.65 -10.61
N VAL A 546 -15.54 32.55 -11.58
CA VAL A 546 -15.36 32.24 -13.00
C VAL A 546 -14.11 32.95 -13.55
N ASN A 547 -13.15 32.15 -14.04
CA ASN A 547 -11.91 32.61 -14.63
C ASN A 547 -11.67 31.96 -16.00
N GLY A 548 -11.99 32.66 -17.08
CA GLY A 548 -11.76 32.17 -18.44
C GLY A 548 -10.28 31.89 -18.75
N GLY A 549 -9.38 32.69 -18.20
CA GLY A 549 -7.95 32.54 -18.46
C GLY A 549 -7.51 33.30 -19.71
N PHE A 550 -6.67 32.68 -20.52
CA PHE A 550 -6.09 33.21 -21.74
C PHE A 550 -7.04 32.96 -22.90
N GLY A 551 -7.38 34.02 -23.60
CA GLY A 551 -7.96 34.06 -24.91
C GLY A 551 -9.25 34.84 -24.88
N ARG A 552 -10.35 34.30 -25.40
CA ARG A 552 -11.59 35.06 -25.51
C ARG A 552 -12.77 34.19 -25.16
N ASP A 553 -13.18 34.33 -23.92
CA ASP A 553 -14.05 33.34 -23.32
C ASP A 553 -15.50 33.83 -23.30
N ARG A 554 -16.41 32.88 -23.15
CA ARG A 554 -17.83 33.13 -22.91
C ARG A 554 -18.15 32.68 -21.50
N LEU A 555 -18.42 33.65 -20.65
CA LEU A 555 -18.63 33.44 -19.23
C LEU A 555 -20.10 33.68 -18.90
N ASN A 556 -20.68 32.80 -18.10
CA ASN A 556 -22.02 32.92 -17.55
C ASN A 556 -21.94 32.55 -16.08
N GLY A 557 -22.32 33.47 -15.19
CA GLY A 557 -22.31 33.22 -13.75
C GLY A 557 -23.49 32.34 -13.34
N GLY A 558 -24.66 32.65 -13.88
CA GLY A 558 -25.90 31.98 -13.54
C GLY A 558 -26.67 32.74 -12.48
N ALA A 559 -27.10 32.05 -11.42
CA ALA A 559 -27.92 32.60 -10.36
C ALA A 559 -27.14 32.67 -9.06
N GLY A 560 -26.82 33.88 -8.60
CA GLY A 560 -26.17 34.12 -7.32
C GLY A 560 -25.31 35.36 -7.43
N ALA A 561 -24.34 35.52 -6.52
CA ALA A 561 -23.41 36.62 -6.53
C ALA A 561 -22.05 36.18 -7.11
N ASP A 562 -21.91 36.28 -8.43
CA ASP A 562 -20.79 35.66 -9.13
C ASP A 562 -19.59 36.60 -9.29
N THR A 563 -18.39 36.01 -9.36
CA THR A 563 -17.13 36.75 -9.55
C THR A 563 -16.46 36.38 -10.87
N PHE A 564 -16.33 37.36 -11.78
CA PHE A 564 -15.64 37.20 -13.05
C PHE A 564 -14.21 37.76 -12.96
N PHE A 565 -13.20 36.91 -13.07
CA PHE A 565 -11.81 37.26 -12.78
C PHE A 565 -10.94 37.51 -14.03
N VAL A 566 -10.06 38.50 -13.94
CA VAL A 566 -8.92 38.72 -14.86
C VAL A 566 -7.67 39.05 -14.05
N ASP A 567 -6.57 38.33 -14.28
CA ASP A 567 -5.30 38.47 -13.54
C ASP A 567 -4.66 39.87 -13.70
N GLY A 568 -4.64 40.40 -14.92
CA GLY A 568 -4.13 41.74 -15.20
C GLY A 568 -2.61 41.87 -15.31
N ARG A 569 -1.84 40.80 -15.09
CA ARG A 569 -0.38 40.73 -15.31
C ARG A 569 -0.01 40.52 -16.78
N ASP A 570 -0.76 39.68 -17.48
CA ASP A 570 -0.73 39.53 -18.93
C ASP A 570 -2.13 39.83 -19.46
N LEU A 571 -2.24 40.82 -20.35
CA LEU A 571 -3.53 41.25 -20.91
C LEU A 571 -3.61 41.03 -22.42
N ASP A 572 -2.53 40.59 -23.06
CA ASP A 572 -2.59 40.23 -24.48
C ASP A 572 -3.27 38.87 -24.64
N GLY A 573 -3.19 38.04 -23.59
CA GLY A 573 -3.88 36.77 -23.42
C GLY A 573 -5.24 36.88 -22.72
N HIS A 574 -5.32 37.51 -21.56
CA HIS A 574 -6.50 37.45 -20.67
C HIS A 574 -7.54 38.56 -20.89
N ALA A 575 -7.79 38.99 -22.13
CA ALA A 575 -8.63 40.16 -22.37
C ALA A 575 -9.61 39.95 -23.53
N GLY A 576 -10.86 40.37 -23.29
CA GLY A 576 -11.92 40.39 -24.29
C GLY A 576 -13.01 39.37 -24.06
N ASP A 577 -13.20 38.95 -22.81
CA ASP A 577 -14.18 37.94 -22.41
C ASP A 577 -15.58 38.52 -22.48
N TRP A 578 -16.53 37.65 -22.80
CA TRP A 578 -17.94 37.97 -22.95
C TRP A 578 -18.71 37.41 -21.76
N VAL A 579 -19.13 38.30 -20.85
CA VAL A 579 -19.98 37.94 -19.71
C VAL A 579 -21.43 38.05 -20.14
N GLN A 580 -22.14 36.93 -20.16
CA GLN A 580 -23.45 36.80 -20.81
C GLN A 580 -24.62 37.30 -19.97
N ASP A 581 -24.46 37.36 -18.65
CA ASP A 581 -25.56 37.55 -17.70
C ASP A 581 -25.23 38.41 -16.49
N TYR A 582 -24.13 39.18 -16.53
CA TYR A 582 -23.72 40.07 -15.44
C TYR A 582 -24.92 40.86 -14.86
N SER A 583 -25.16 40.72 -13.56
CA SER A 583 -26.26 41.32 -12.82
C SER A 583 -25.80 41.90 -11.49
N ALA A 584 -25.69 43.22 -11.43
CA ALA A 584 -25.39 43.91 -10.16
C ALA A 584 -26.52 43.75 -9.11
N ALA A 585 -27.72 43.37 -9.56
CA ALA A 585 -28.86 43.11 -8.67
C ALA A 585 -28.75 41.77 -7.94
N ASP A 586 -28.11 40.78 -8.57
CA ASP A 586 -27.90 39.45 -8.00
C ASP A 586 -26.62 39.42 -7.15
N GLY A 587 -25.64 40.25 -7.47
CA GLY A 587 -24.47 40.50 -6.63
C GLY A 587 -23.15 40.50 -7.39
N ASP A 588 -23.20 40.34 -8.71
CA ASP A 588 -22.05 40.06 -9.54
C ASP A 588 -20.94 41.10 -9.48
N LEU A 589 -19.73 40.59 -9.59
CA LEU A 589 -18.51 41.32 -9.36
C LEU A 589 -17.49 41.02 -10.45
N LEU A 590 -16.92 42.08 -11.03
CA LEU A 590 -15.72 41.96 -11.84
C LEU A 590 -14.51 42.01 -10.90
N GLN A 591 -13.55 41.09 -11.03
CA GLN A 591 -12.34 41.10 -10.21
C GLN A 591 -11.10 41.29 -11.08
N PHE A 592 -10.27 42.28 -10.72
CA PHE A 592 -8.99 42.53 -11.40
C PHE A 592 -7.79 42.28 -10.47
N GLY A 593 -6.94 41.33 -10.84
CA GLY A 593 -5.88 40.79 -9.99
C GLY A 593 -4.67 41.72 -9.73
N LEU A 594 -4.47 42.76 -10.54
CA LEU A 594 -3.29 43.61 -10.44
C LEU A 594 -3.36 44.54 -9.22
N GLN A 595 -2.45 44.33 -8.27
CA GLN A 595 -2.31 45.14 -7.06
C GLN A 595 -1.89 46.59 -7.35
N GLY A 596 -2.41 47.54 -6.55
CA GLY A 596 -2.16 48.98 -6.69
C GLY A 596 -2.99 49.66 -7.77
N THR A 597 -3.97 48.95 -8.34
CA THR A 597 -4.85 49.48 -9.38
C THR A 597 -5.89 50.43 -8.79
N LEU A 598 -6.12 51.56 -9.45
CA LEU A 598 -7.07 52.58 -9.07
C LEU A 598 -8.33 52.49 -9.95
N PRO A 599 -9.53 52.74 -9.41
CA PRO A 599 -10.79 52.74 -10.18
C PRO A 599 -10.74 53.68 -11.40
N SER A 600 -10.04 54.82 -11.26
CA SER A 600 -9.87 55.80 -12.34
C SER A 600 -9.12 55.27 -13.58
N GLN A 601 -8.46 54.11 -13.46
CA GLN A 601 -7.77 53.46 -14.58
C GLN A 601 -8.73 52.65 -15.45
N PHE A 602 -10.01 52.52 -15.08
CA PHE A 602 -11.02 51.85 -15.88
C PHE A 602 -11.87 52.86 -16.66
N GLN A 603 -12.47 52.38 -17.74
CA GLN A 603 -13.40 53.10 -18.58
C GLN A 603 -14.50 52.15 -19.02
N VAL A 604 -15.76 52.55 -18.89
CA VAL A 604 -16.89 51.85 -19.48
C VAL A 604 -17.33 52.58 -20.75
N ASN A 605 -17.44 51.85 -21.85
CA ASN A 605 -18.07 52.31 -23.08
C ASN A 605 -19.32 51.50 -23.36
N PHE A 606 -20.33 52.12 -23.97
CA PHE A 606 -21.55 51.43 -24.40
C PHE A 606 -21.64 51.42 -25.92
N VAL A 607 -21.92 50.25 -26.49
CA VAL A 607 -22.12 50.06 -27.92
C VAL A 607 -23.14 48.94 -28.11
N GLU A 608 -24.12 49.12 -29.00
CA GLU A 608 -25.02 48.04 -29.43
C GLU A 608 -24.29 47.07 -30.37
N THR A 609 -24.27 45.80 -30.01
CA THR A 609 -23.66 44.72 -30.79
C THR A 609 -24.75 43.87 -31.42
N PRO A 610 -24.87 43.87 -32.77
CA PRO A 610 -25.97 43.17 -33.43
C PRO A 610 -26.02 41.67 -33.09
N GLY A 611 -27.13 41.25 -32.47
CA GLY A 611 -27.38 39.85 -32.15
C GLY A 611 -26.83 39.38 -30.80
N ALA A 612 -26.25 40.27 -30.01
CA ALA A 612 -26.00 40.04 -28.60
C ALA A 612 -27.18 40.55 -27.76
N GLY A 613 -27.48 39.84 -26.67
CA GLY A 613 -28.46 40.25 -25.67
C GLY A 613 -29.86 40.59 -26.18
N VAL A 614 -30.50 41.52 -25.48
CA VAL A 614 -31.82 42.07 -25.80
C VAL A 614 -31.68 43.16 -26.85
N ALA A 615 -32.39 42.98 -27.98
CA ALA A 615 -32.36 43.94 -29.08
C ALA A 615 -32.67 45.39 -28.63
N GLY A 616 -31.72 46.30 -28.88
CA GLY A 616 -31.82 47.72 -28.54
C GLY A 616 -31.31 48.08 -27.14
N VAL A 617 -30.72 47.14 -26.39
CA VAL A 617 -29.91 47.41 -25.21
C VAL A 617 -28.43 47.38 -25.63
N GLU A 618 -27.63 48.32 -25.15
CA GLU A 618 -26.20 48.41 -25.48
C GLU A 618 -25.38 47.53 -24.51
N GLU A 619 -24.35 46.85 -25.00
CA GLU A 619 -23.38 46.16 -24.16
C GLU A 619 -22.41 47.15 -23.49
N ALA A 620 -21.91 46.78 -22.31
CA ALA A 620 -20.87 47.54 -21.62
C ALA A 620 -19.49 46.93 -21.88
N PHE A 621 -18.55 47.74 -22.32
CA PHE A 621 -17.16 47.35 -22.55
C PHE A 621 -16.28 47.99 -21.47
N VAL A 622 -15.77 47.17 -20.56
CA VAL A 622 -14.89 47.59 -19.47
C VAL A 622 -13.45 47.56 -19.96
N ILE A 623 -12.81 48.73 -20.00
CA ILE A 623 -11.50 48.95 -20.61
C ILE A 623 -10.49 49.38 -19.54
N TYR A 624 -9.33 48.71 -19.50
CA TYR A 624 -8.20 49.12 -18.69
C TYR A 624 -7.37 50.17 -19.43
N ARG A 625 -7.54 51.45 -19.07
CA ARG A 625 -6.93 52.62 -19.77
C ARG A 625 -5.41 52.55 -19.93
N PRO A 626 -4.61 52.03 -18.97
CA PRO A 626 -3.16 52.02 -19.11
C PRO A 626 -2.65 51.22 -20.32
N THR A 627 -3.36 50.16 -20.70
CA THR A 627 -3.03 49.33 -21.87
C THR A 627 -3.97 49.58 -23.04
N GLY A 628 -5.22 49.96 -22.78
CA GLY A 628 -6.28 50.10 -23.77
C GLY A 628 -7.02 48.78 -24.07
N HIS A 629 -6.73 47.71 -23.34
CA HIS A 629 -7.42 46.42 -23.49
C HIS A 629 -8.85 46.50 -22.97
N ILE A 630 -9.78 45.93 -23.73
CA ILE A 630 -11.12 45.59 -23.26
C ILE A 630 -10.96 44.32 -22.44
N LEU A 631 -11.29 44.38 -21.16
CA LEU A 631 -11.22 43.22 -20.27
C LEU A 631 -12.48 42.38 -20.42
N TRP A 632 -13.64 43.01 -20.23
CA TRP A 632 -14.96 42.38 -20.29
C TRP A 632 -15.89 43.13 -21.25
N ALA A 633 -16.66 42.35 -22.02
CA ALA A 633 -17.87 42.78 -22.70
C ALA A 633 -19.07 42.19 -21.96
N LEU A 634 -19.83 43.03 -21.26
CA LEU A 634 -21.02 42.64 -20.51
C LEU A 634 -22.24 42.74 -21.41
N VAL A 635 -22.87 41.61 -21.69
CA VAL A 635 -24.11 41.56 -22.47
C VAL A 635 -25.18 42.36 -21.76
N ASP A 636 -25.90 43.21 -22.52
CA ASP A 636 -26.91 44.13 -21.99
C ASP A 636 -26.44 45.05 -20.85
N GLY A 637 -25.13 45.28 -20.71
CA GLY A 637 -24.56 46.02 -19.59
C GLY A 637 -25.06 47.46 -19.40
N ALA A 638 -25.65 48.09 -20.43
CA ALA A 638 -26.33 49.40 -20.29
C ALA A 638 -27.65 49.34 -19.51
N ALA A 639 -28.19 48.14 -19.25
CA ALA A 639 -29.35 47.94 -18.40
C ALA A 639 -29.02 47.95 -16.90
N GLN A 640 -27.74 47.80 -16.54
CA GLN A 640 -27.30 47.74 -15.14
C GLN A 640 -27.31 49.13 -14.48
N GLU A 641 -27.71 49.19 -13.21
CA GLU A 641 -27.64 50.44 -12.43
C GLU A 641 -26.22 50.75 -11.94
N GLU A 642 -25.43 49.71 -11.72
CA GLU A 642 -24.04 49.75 -11.24
C GLU A 642 -23.21 48.72 -12.03
N ILE A 643 -21.90 48.97 -12.18
CA ILE A 643 -20.94 47.96 -12.65
C ILE A 643 -19.85 47.86 -11.61
N ASN A 644 -19.90 46.80 -10.80
CA ASN A 644 -19.07 46.63 -9.62
C ASN A 644 -17.76 45.94 -9.96
N ILE A 645 -16.65 46.53 -9.51
CA ILE A 645 -15.31 45.97 -9.66
C ILE A 645 -14.58 45.86 -8.31
N TYR A 646 -14.03 44.68 -8.03
CA TYR A 646 -13.18 44.39 -6.89
C TYR A 646 -11.71 44.60 -7.21
N LEU A 647 -11.06 45.44 -6.42
CA LEU A 647 -9.67 45.83 -6.59
C LEU A 647 -8.89 45.70 -5.28
N ASN A 648 -7.59 45.41 -5.42
CA ASN A 648 -6.62 45.41 -4.32
C ASN A 648 -6.98 44.47 -3.14
N GLY A 649 -7.79 43.44 -3.39
CA GLY A 649 -8.10 42.41 -2.42
C GLY A 649 -8.96 42.85 -1.22
N GLU A 650 -9.54 44.06 -1.22
CA GLU A 650 -10.43 44.49 -0.12
C GLU A 650 -11.53 45.52 -0.51
N GLN A 651 -11.59 46.01 -1.76
CA GLN A 651 -12.45 47.16 -2.10
C GLN A 651 -13.26 46.96 -3.37
N VAL A 652 -14.58 47.13 -3.26
CA VAL A 652 -15.53 47.16 -4.38
C VAL A 652 -15.82 48.61 -4.79
N TYR A 653 -15.86 48.86 -6.09
CA TYR A 653 -16.13 50.18 -6.69
C TYR A 653 -17.17 50.05 -7.80
N ASP A 654 -18.11 50.98 -7.85
CA ASP A 654 -18.99 51.15 -9.02
C ASP A 654 -18.28 51.98 -10.10
N LEU A 655 -18.15 51.43 -11.30
CA LEU A 655 -17.51 52.06 -12.46
C LEU A 655 -18.41 53.09 -13.17
N LEU A 656 -19.70 53.17 -12.83
CA LEU A 656 -20.64 54.15 -13.38
C LEU A 656 -20.74 55.45 -12.54
N ALA A 657 -20.16 55.47 -11.34
CA ALA A 657 -20.24 56.55 -10.35
C ALA A 657 -19.45 57.83 -10.65
#